data_AF-A0A7R9C7P2-F1
#
_entry.id   AF-A0A7R9C7P2-F1
#
_cell.length_a   1.000
_cell.length_b   1.000
_cell.length_c   1.000
_cell.angle_alpha   90.00
_cell.angle_beta   90.00
_cell.angle_gamma   90.00
#
_symmetry.space_group_name_H-M   'P 1'
#
loop_
_entity.id
_entity.type
_entity.pdbx_description
1 polymer ?
#
loop_
_entity_poly.entity_id
_entity_poly.type
_entity_poly.pdbx_seq_one_letter_code
_entity_poly.pdbx_strand_id
1 'polypeptide(L)'
;MLKRNKILLSAAGIFANLMPLAAISARCGRLTESEKQAQNVVTLKDKFNKEFKEKFPIPFPDAKENEEIIKFIQSYIDEINKINTTNLDNDVVAWINGLKYNWEVQQGNYKNGLRYLFSSFDAGPSDTYVANAFEENILLDNEEAKDKAETDAKKEIAKRWYDAAKEAVGKNLVPSKLFIKNNVTSFLSNLYAKKLEEFLNSSKTEITVKELIGFNSTKAEKDYTLQDYVDRFYDYYVSEYYKASTFGKGQDLAELKLYKAKQSTIDEKENILEFKATDGTYKQVYGLGLTDKDLSQDKAGIGYIPGKAGGLTGKDIYKQILKMCTTSEYTDQQVYDKGVTSTKSAATNMETIANAIADLIKGKDEDWTTTIKYDEDGLGSANVADKTLNIRKDKKINLPDFYKWLNSEDFFFGREDSSYYSADYKKQLEQDPVLAKGRTFLTDLGYDHLKSSTKQYGSITEQQFYYGALEAFKGYEQFKKTTMDYGRSFFGNKVPDYDIQTYEYAKRSIVGVGAEDPENKRFSFNCDPYYSLPKWSVTSFANHESIMGHHNQFMYADNFLAKVGGVNLGPRTFNYTSYIEGWALFMEWFGIEAGYYGTPDYTSDDYYAMPKDFSFAKGITSFATADNVSKPEVIEQIKNLHGGVYWNKVAETNKYTDKDEDHAKAAIKLANMLQYIGALNEAQLRNMRLAVDTAYHGGTVAGNSDLPAGASIKQARDYMTKNSALGIGDITSESKRYFNLAGQATSYNSGKEVFMDLYKKIHNKIGLTREQFINQVTPEFKEHGQIKKFFDLILRNSALPMGAIEEIMKRVYGI
;
A
#
# COMPACT_ATOMS: atom_id res chain seq x y z
N MET A 1 10.98 -5.73 -4.44
CA MET A 1 11.78 -4.63 -3.84
C MET A 1 12.79 -5.14 -2.81
N LEU A 2 13.36 -6.33 -3.05
CA LEU A 2 14.41 -6.92 -2.22
C LEU A 2 15.73 -6.81 -2.98
N LYS A 3 16.56 -5.80 -2.72
CA LYS A 3 18.00 -5.89 -3.00
C LYS A 3 18.82 -5.03 -2.02
N ARG A 4 19.57 -5.77 -1.20
CA ARG A 4 20.96 -5.53 -0.75
C ARG A 4 21.17 -4.65 0.49
N ASN A 5 21.13 -5.33 1.64
CA ASN A 5 22.05 -5.02 2.73
C ASN A 5 23.46 -5.50 2.36
N LYS A 6 24.33 -4.57 1.96
CA LYS A 6 25.80 -4.73 2.03
C LYS A 6 26.39 -3.48 2.66
N ILE A 7 26.48 -3.48 3.99
CA ILE A 7 27.37 -2.55 4.69
C ILE A 7 28.76 -3.18 4.65
N LEU A 8 29.62 -2.62 3.81
CA LEU A 8 31.06 -2.85 3.79
C LEU A 8 31.67 -2.27 5.08
N LEU A 9 32.27 -3.14 5.89
CA LEU A 9 33.26 -2.76 6.87
C LEU A 9 34.46 -2.11 6.16
N SER A 10 34.64 -0.81 6.32
CA SER A 10 35.95 -0.17 6.18
C SER A 10 36.47 0.18 7.57
N ALA A 11 37.30 -0.71 8.12
CA ALA A 11 38.18 -0.36 9.22
C ALA A 11 39.40 0.38 8.66
N ALA A 12 39.53 1.67 8.95
CA ALA A 12 40.78 2.35 9.30
C ALA A 12 40.59 3.87 9.28
N GLY A 13 40.87 4.49 10.42
CA GLY A 13 41.12 5.93 10.52
C GLY A 13 40.04 6.70 11.27
N ILE A 14 40.13 6.73 12.59
CA ILE A 14 40.32 7.95 13.40
C ILE A 14 40.55 7.46 14.83
N PHE A 15 41.82 7.33 15.20
CA PHE A 15 42.24 7.50 16.58
C PHE A 15 42.21 9.01 16.90
N ALA A 16 41.90 9.33 18.15
CA ALA A 16 41.91 10.66 18.78
C ALA A 16 40.60 11.47 18.67
N ASN A 17 39.64 11.14 19.54
CA ASN A 17 39.18 12.08 20.57
C ASN A 17 38.49 11.29 21.70
N LEU A 18 39.33 10.66 22.52
CA LEU A 18 38.97 10.31 23.90
C LEU A 18 38.79 11.62 24.67
N MET A 19 37.57 12.15 24.72
CA MET A 19 37.19 13.02 25.82
C MET A 19 36.82 12.15 27.03
N PRO A 20 37.30 12.48 28.24
CA PRO A 20 37.11 11.63 29.39
C PRO A 20 35.64 11.63 29.83
N LEU A 21 35.17 10.45 30.25
CA LEU A 21 33.90 10.19 30.94
C LEU A 21 33.76 10.92 32.31
N ALA A 22 34.49 12.00 32.54
CA ALA A 22 34.62 12.68 33.82
C ALA A 22 34.36 14.19 33.68
N ALA A 23 33.21 14.57 33.12
CA ALA A 23 32.68 15.93 33.21
C ALA A 23 31.14 15.99 33.05
N ILE A 24 30.41 15.05 33.67
CA ILE A 24 28.98 15.23 34.00
C ILE A 24 28.83 14.86 35.48
N SER A 25 29.36 15.73 36.33
CA SER A 25 29.30 15.65 37.78
C SER A 25 29.00 17.04 38.32
N ALA A 26 27.81 17.56 38.03
CA ALA A 26 27.22 18.72 38.71
C ALA A 26 25.72 18.90 38.39
N ARG A 27 24.93 17.82 38.51
CA ARG A 27 23.49 17.85 38.87
C ARG A 27 23.14 16.46 39.39
N CYS A 28 23.55 16.16 40.62
CA CYS A 28 23.15 14.93 41.30
C CYS A 28 21.70 15.07 41.77
N GLY A 29 20.75 15.03 40.82
CA GLY A 29 19.36 14.70 41.09
C GLY A 29 19.22 13.18 40.98
N ARG A 30 18.57 12.53 41.94
CA ARG A 30 18.19 11.11 41.78
C ARG A 30 17.27 11.01 40.56
N LEU A 31 17.56 10.10 39.62
CA LEU A 31 16.65 9.81 38.51
C LEU A 31 15.24 9.54 39.06
N THR A 32 14.24 10.13 38.41
CA THR A 32 12.84 9.83 38.64
C THR A 32 12.55 8.35 38.31
N GLU A 33 11.43 7.83 38.80
CA GLU A 33 11.06 6.44 38.49
C GLU A 33 10.87 6.23 36.99
N SER A 34 10.25 7.19 36.28
CA SER A 34 10.10 7.16 34.83
C SER A 34 11.43 7.10 34.09
N GLU A 35 12.44 7.87 34.51
CA GLU A 35 13.76 7.85 33.87
C GLU A 35 14.49 6.53 34.08
N LYS A 36 14.35 5.91 35.26
CA LYS A 36 14.89 4.57 35.53
C LYS A 36 14.21 3.52 34.68
N GLN A 37 12.88 3.53 34.62
CA GLN A 37 12.13 2.56 33.82
C GLN A 37 12.36 2.76 32.31
N ALA A 38 12.51 4.00 31.84
CA ALA A 38 12.93 4.29 30.47
C ALA A 38 14.27 3.60 30.13
N GLN A 39 15.29 3.75 30.97
CA GLN A 39 16.58 3.07 30.79
C GLN A 39 16.46 1.54 30.86
N ASN A 40 15.65 1.02 31.79
CA ASN A 40 15.39 -0.41 31.95
C ASN A 40 14.74 -1.00 30.68
N VAL A 41 13.72 -0.34 30.14
CA VAL A 41 12.98 -0.79 28.95
C VAL A 41 13.86 -0.80 27.70
N VAL A 42 14.67 0.24 27.49
CA VAL A 42 15.65 0.28 26.39
C VAL A 42 16.67 -0.85 26.54
N THR A 43 17.19 -1.05 27.76
CA THR A 43 18.14 -2.15 28.05
C THR A 43 17.51 -3.52 27.78
N LEU A 44 16.25 -3.72 28.18
CA LEU A 44 15.53 -4.98 27.98
C LEU A 44 15.32 -5.27 26.49
N LYS A 45 14.95 -4.26 25.70
CA LYS A 45 14.82 -4.36 24.23
C LYS A 45 16.15 -4.75 23.59
N ASP A 46 17.23 -4.03 23.91
CA ASP A 46 18.54 -4.28 23.30
C ASP A 46 19.09 -5.66 23.69
N LYS A 47 18.85 -6.07 24.94
CA LYS A 47 19.18 -7.40 25.43
C LYS A 47 18.39 -8.49 24.69
N PHE A 48 17.07 -8.32 24.54
CA PHE A 48 16.23 -9.24 23.75
C PHE A 48 16.77 -9.40 22.33
N ASN A 49 16.97 -8.28 21.62
CA ASN A 49 17.43 -8.30 20.22
C ASN A 49 18.78 -9.01 20.07
N LYS A 50 19.71 -8.74 20.99
CA LYS A 50 21.03 -9.39 21.01
C LYS A 50 20.91 -10.89 21.27
N GLU A 51 20.27 -11.29 22.37
CA GLU A 51 20.15 -12.69 22.77
C GLU A 51 19.34 -13.50 21.75
N PHE A 52 18.28 -12.93 21.17
CA PHE A 52 17.48 -13.59 20.14
C PHE A 52 18.34 -13.93 18.91
N LYS A 53 19.10 -12.95 18.41
CA LYS A 53 19.99 -13.14 17.24
C LYS A 53 21.14 -14.11 17.52
N GLU A 54 21.72 -14.06 18.72
CA GLU A 54 22.80 -14.97 19.12
C GLU A 54 22.31 -16.41 19.27
N LYS A 55 21.10 -16.60 19.80
CA LYS A 55 20.54 -17.93 20.08
C LYS A 55 19.86 -18.55 18.85
N PHE A 56 19.26 -17.74 17.99
CA PHE A 56 18.46 -18.17 16.84
C PHE A 56 18.96 -17.47 15.55
N PRO A 57 20.18 -17.80 15.08
CA PRO A 57 20.82 -17.08 13.98
C PRO A 57 20.23 -17.40 12.60
N ILE A 58 19.46 -18.48 12.46
CA ILE A 58 18.83 -18.88 11.19
C ILE A 58 17.40 -18.35 11.15
N PRO A 59 17.03 -17.49 10.18
CA PRO A 59 15.74 -16.80 10.13
C PRO A 59 14.57 -17.68 9.65
N PHE A 60 14.63 -18.98 9.94
CA PHE A 60 13.56 -19.95 9.74
C PHE A 60 13.80 -21.14 10.68
N PRO A 61 13.08 -21.26 11.80
CA PRO A 61 13.38 -22.28 12.80
C PRO A 61 12.99 -23.68 12.34
N ASP A 62 13.70 -24.69 12.82
CA ASP A 62 13.17 -26.06 12.81
C ASP A 62 12.08 -26.24 13.89
N ALA A 63 11.43 -27.40 13.95
CA ALA A 63 10.33 -27.63 14.88
C ALA A 63 10.74 -27.52 16.36
N LYS A 64 11.97 -27.90 16.72
CA LYS A 64 12.47 -27.83 18.09
C LYS A 64 12.84 -26.39 18.45
N GLU A 65 13.56 -25.72 17.56
CA GLU A 65 13.94 -24.32 17.72
C GLU A 65 12.70 -23.41 17.82
N ASN A 66 11.64 -23.70 17.07
CA ASN A 66 10.36 -22.98 17.15
C ASN A 66 9.77 -22.98 18.57
N GLU A 67 9.79 -24.13 19.26
CA GLU A 67 9.34 -24.25 20.66
C GLU A 67 10.26 -23.52 21.64
N GLU A 68 11.57 -23.53 21.39
CA GLU A 68 12.54 -22.78 22.20
C GLU A 68 12.37 -21.27 22.06
N ILE A 69 12.08 -20.80 20.85
CA ILE A 69 11.78 -19.39 20.55
C ILE A 69 10.54 -18.94 21.32
N ILE A 70 9.45 -19.71 21.27
CA ILE A 70 8.19 -19.38 21.96
C ILE A 70 8.43 -19.15 23.47
N LYS A 71 9.20 -20.06 24.10
CA LYS A 71 9.57 -19.97 25.53
C LYS A 71 10.50 -18.80 25.81
N PHE A 72 11.47 -18.55 24.93
CA PHE A 72 12.39 -17.42 25.05
C PHE A 72 11.62 -16.10 25.05
N ILE A 73 10.75 -15.88 24.06
CA ILE A 73 9.94 -14.67 23.96
C ILE A 73 9.02 -14.53 25.19
N GLN A 74 8.42 -15.63 25.66
CA GLN A 74 7.60 -15.61 26.87
C GLN A 74 8.36 -15.05 28.09
N SER A 75 9.62 -15.44 28.27
CA SER A 75 10.41 -14.98 29.42
C SER A 75 10.62 -13.45 29.44
N TYR A 76 10.70 -12.83 28.26
CA TYR A 76 10.82 -11.37 28.12
C TYR A 76 9.47 -10.67 28.30
N ILE A 77 8.38 -11.28 27.83
CA ILE A 77 7.02 -10.83 28.12
C ILE A 77 6.77 -10.85 29.64
N ASP A 78 7.18 -11.91 30.33
CA ASP A 78 7.05 -12.03 31.78
C ASP A 78 7.91 -10.99 32.51
N GLU A 79 9.11 -10.69 32.01
CA GLU A 79 9.99 -9.67 32.59
C GLU A 79 9.40 -8.27 32.46
N ILE A 80 8.94 -7.87 31.28
CA ILE A 80 8.39 -6.52 31.06
C ILE A 80 7.06 -6.31 31.81
N ASN A 81 6.28 -7.38 32.02
CA ASN A 81 5.05 -7.35 32.83
C ASN A 81 5.29 -7.05 34.32
N LYS A 82 6.54 -7.16 34.82
CA LYS A 82 6.87 -6.81 36.22
C LYS A 82 6.91 -5.30 36.46
N ILE A 83 6.99 -4.50 35.39
CA ILE A 83 7.09 -3.04 35.50
C ILE A 83 5.72 -2.45 35.83
N ASN A 84 5.62 -1.73 36.96
CA ASN A 84 4.39 -1.04 37.34
C ASN A 84 4.26 0.28 36.53
N THR A 85 3.25 0.36 35.68
CA THR A 85 3.00 1.49 34.77
C THR A 85 2.20 2.65 35.39
N THR A 86 1.61 2.46 36.57
CA THR A 86 0.59 3.37 37.15
C THR A 86 1.05 4.84 37.21
N ASN A 87 2.29 5.08 37.63
CA ASN A 87 2.84 6.43 37.87
C ASN A 87 4.00 6.78 36.93
N LEU A 88 4.11 6.12 35.78
CA LEU A 88 5.18 6.38 34.82
C LEU A 88 4.78 7.46 33.80
N ASP A 89 5.77 8.00 33.11
CA ASP A 89 5.56 8.90 31.98
C ASP A 89 4.72 8.24 30.86
N ASN A 90 3.98 9.03 30.09
CA ASN A 90 3.12 8.54 29.01
C ASN A 90 3.89 7.81 27.91
N ASP A 91 5.05 8.33 27.52
CA ASP A 91 5.87 7.72 26.48
C ASP A 91 6.48 6.40 27.00
N VAL A 92 6.90 6.34 28.26
CA VAL A 92 7.45 5.10 28.86
C VAL A 92 6.40 3.98 28.92
N VAL A 93 5.15 4.29 29.26
CA VAL A 93 4.07 3.28 29.24
C VAL A 93 3.79 2.81 27.82
N ALA A 94 3.84 3.71 26.84
CA ALA A 94 3.68 3.34 25.44
C ALA A 94 4.80 2.42 24.95
N TRP A 95 6.04 2.68 25.36
CA TRP A 95 7.19 1.83 25.05
C TRP A 95 7.04 0.43 25.65
N ILE A 96 6.60 0.34 26.90
CA ILE A 96 6.32 -0.93 27.59
C ILE A 96 5.24 -1.72 26.84
N ASN A 97 4.09 -1.09 26.58
CA ASN A 97 2.96 -1.73 25.92
C ASN A 97 3.30 -2.12 24.47
N GLY A 98 4.01 -1.24 23.75
CA GLY A 98 4.46 -1.47 22.39
C GLY A 98 5.39 -2.67 22.30
N LEU A 99 6.44 -2.74 23.13
CA LEU A 99 7.38 -3.86 23.14
C LEU A 99 6.71 -5.17 23.53
N LYS A 100 5.85 -5.14 24.55
CA LYS A 100 5.06 -6.30 24.96
C LYS A 100 4.22 -6.83 23.80
N TYR A 101 3.43 -5.96 23.15
CA TYR A 101 2.60 -6.37 22.02
C TYR A 101 3.43 -6.89 20.86
N ASN A 102 4.58 -6.26 20.59
CA ASN A 102 5.52 -6.69 19.55
C ASN A 102 6.02 -8.13 19.79
N TRP A 103 6.38 -8.45 21.03
CA TRP A 103 6.76 -9.81 21.43
C TRP A 103 5.58 -10.79 21.43
N GLU A 104 4.38 -10.37 21.82
CA GLU A 104 3.17 -11.21 21.73
C GLU A 104 2.84 -11.57 20.28
N VAL A 105 2.96 -10.62 19.34
CA VAL A 105 2.82 -10.89 17.91
C VAL A 105 3.93 -11.82 17.43
N GLN A 106 5.19 -11.54 17.80
CA GLN A 106 6.32 -12.40 17.43
C GLN A 106 6.11 -13.85 17.89
N GLN A 107 5.72 -14.05 19.16
CA GLN A 107 5.42 -15.37 19.72
C GLN A 107 4.24 -16.03 18.99
N GLY A 108 3.18 -15.27 18.69
CA GLY A 108 2.03 -15.72 17.94
C GLY A 108 2.41 -16.23 16.54
N ASN A 109 3.34 -15.56 15.86
CA ASN A 109 3.82 -15.97 14.53
C ASN A 109 4.47 -17.37 14.58
N TYR A 110 5.23 -17.69 15.63
CA TYR A 110 5.79 -19.04 15.81
C TYR A 110 4.77 -20.09 16.28
N LYS A 111 3.74 -19.67 17.03
CA LYS A 111 2.75 -20.56 17.63
C LYS A 111 1.66 -21.00 16.65
N ASN A 112 1.24 -20.13 15.74
CA ASN A 112 -0.01 -20.26 14.99
C ASN A 112 0.19 -20.77 13.55
N GLY A 113 1.25 -21.55 13.30
CA GLY A 113 1.39 -22.36 12.08
C GLY A 113 1.97 -21.67 10.85
N LEU A 114 2.43 -20.41 10.96
CA LEU A 114 3.03 -19.66 9.84
C LEU A 114 4.25 -20.37 9.22
N ARG A 115 5.03 -21.11 10.03
CA ARG A 115 6.15 -21.95 9.55
C ARG A 115 5.73 -22.94 8.45
N TYR A 116 4.50 -23.46 8.52
CA TYR A 116 4.01 -24.46 7.56
C TYR A 116 3.66 -23.87 6.19
N LEU A 117 3.56 -22.54 6.09
CA LEU A 117 3.37 -21.81 4.84
C LEU A 117 4.59 -20.96 4.48
N PHE A 118 5.78 -21.38 4.94
CA PHE A 118 7.10 -20.82 4.61
C PHE A 118 7.21 -19.30 4.82
N SER A 119 6.69 -18.81 5.94
CA SER A 119 6.80 -17.38 6.29
C SER A 119 8.24 -16.91 6.46
N SER A 120 8.50 -15.65 6.11
CA SER A 120 9.76 -14.96 6.37
C SER A 120 9.77 -14.42 7.80
N PHE A 121 10.54 -15.06 8.70
CA PHE A 121 10.66 -14.59 10.08
C PHE A 121 11.74 -13.50 10.27
N ASP A 122 12.51 -13.18 9.23
CA ASP A 122 13.64 -12.23 9.30
C ASP A 122 13.20 -10.77 9.40
N ALA A 123 12.06 -10.43 8.77
CA ALA A 123 11.56 -9.06 8.69
C ALA A 123 10.95 -8.55 10.01
N GLY A 124 10.92 -9.40 11.04
CA GLY A 124 10.41 -9.08 12.36
C GLY A 124 8.90 -9.34 12.50
N PRO A 125 8.35 -9.03 13.69
CA PRO A 125 7.00 -9.45 14.07
C PRO A 125 5.87 -8.81 13.29
N SER A 126 6.06 -7.63 12.72
CA SER A 126 5.03 -6.91 11.96
C SER A 126 5.03 -7.22 10.47
N ASP A 127 5.94 -8.09 10.00
CA ASP A 127 6.18 -8.38 8.59
C ASP A 127 6.43 -9.89 8.32
N THR A 128 5.85 -10.76 9.17
CA THR A 128 5.97 -12.21 9.03
C THR A 128 4.85 -12.77 8.13
N TYR A 129 4.79 -12.36 6.86
CA TYR A 129 3.80 -12.88 5.92
C TYR A 129 4.11 -14.32 5.49
N VAL A 130 3.08 -15.07 5.09
CA VAL A 130 3.22 -16.40 4.47
C VAL A 130 3.82 -16.27 3.06
N ALA A 131 4.34 -17.38 2.55
CA ALA A 131 4.92 -17.44 1.21
C ALA A 131 3.97 -16.93 0.13
N ASN A 132 4.32 -15.86 -0.56
CA ASN A 132 3.48 -15.23 -1.55
C ASN A 132 4.28 -14.68 -2.73
N ALA A 133 3.63 -14.67 -3.89
CA ALA A 133 4.21 -14.20 -5.15
C ALA A 133 4.37 -12.68 -5.25
N PHE A 134 3.73 -11.90 -4.36
CA PHE A 134 3.73 -10.44 -4.45
C PHE A 134 5.01 -9.83 -3.83
N GLU A 135 5.36 -10.27 -2.61
CA GLU A 135 6.61 -9.87 -1.96
C GLU A 135 7.80 -10.73 -2.35
N GLU A 136 7.54 -11.79 -3.12
CA GLU A 136 8.56 -12.73 -3.58
C GLU A 136 9.33 -13.39 -2.41
N ASN A 137 8.67 -13.56 -1.27
CA ASN A 137 9.29 -14.12 -0.06
C ASN A 137 9.41 -15.66 -0.09
N ILE A 138 8.90 -16.32 -1.14
CA ILE A 138 9.18 -17.73 -1.44
C ILE A 138 10.49 -17.91 -2.25
N LEU A 139 11.20 -16.83 -2.61
CA LEU A 139 12.46 -16.91 -3.36
C LEU A 139 13.63 -17.26 -2.44
N LEU A 140 13.96 -18.54 -2.35
CA LEU A 140 15.18 -18.98 -1.68
C LEU A 140 16.40 -18.79 -2.58
N ASP A 141 17.22 -17.78 -2.27
CA ASP A 141 18.46 -17.45 -3.00
C ASP A 141 19.39 -18.67 -3.10
N ASN A 142 19.80 -18.99 -4.32
CA ASN A 142 20.65 -20.12 -4.67
C ASN A 142 22.07 -19.70 -5.08
N GLU A 143 22.40 -18.41 -5.04
CA GLU A 143 23.76 -17.94 -5.27
C GLU A 143 24.66 -18.23 -4.06
N GLU A 144 25.78 -18.92 -4.31
CA GLU A 144 26.82 -19.11 -3.30
C GLU A 144 27.34 -17.75 -2.83
N ALA A 145 27.25 -17.53 -1.52
CA ALA A 145 27.74 -16.32 -0.91
C ALA A 145 29.27 -16.32 -0.87
N LYS A 146 29.86 -15.12 -0.81
CA LYS A 146 31.31 -14.99 -0.62
C LYS A 146 31.77 -15.56 0.73
N ASP A 147 30.88 -15.57 1.71
CA ASP A 147 31.09 -16.18 3.02
C ASP A 147 30.52 -17.61 3.03
N LYS A 148 31.35 -18.57 3.45
CA LYS A 148 30.93 -19.96 3.62
C LYS A 148 29.82 -20.09 4.66
N ALA A 149 29.86 -19.30 5.74
CA ALA A 149 28.84 -19.34 6.79
C ALA A 149 27.46 -18.91 6.25
N GLU A 150 27.42 -17.89 5.39
CA GLU A 150 26.19 -17.46 4.72
C GLU A 150 25.67 -18.54 3.74
N THR A 151 26.56 -19.18 2.98
CA THR A 151 26.19 -20.30 2.11
C THR A 151 25.64 -21.49 2.89
N ASP A 152 26.26 -21.83 4.03
CA ASP A 152 25.80 -22.93 4.88
C ASP A 152 24.48 -22.60 5.59
N ALA A 153 24.23 -21.33 5.94
CA ALA A 153 22.93 -20.86 6.43
C ALA A 153 21.83 -21.02 5.37
N LYS A 154 22.09 -20.66 4.11
CA LYS A 154 21.12 -20.87 3.00
C LYS A 154 20.79 -22.35 2.79
N LYS A 155 21.79 -23.25 2.86
CA LYS A 155 21.56 -24.71 2.79
C LYS A 155 20.66 -25.18 3.93
N GLU A 156 20.90 -24.68 5.14
CA GLU A 156 20.11 -25.04 6.31
C GLU A 156 18.66 -24.54 6.18
N ILE A 157 18.44 -23.31 5.67
CA ILE A 157 17.09 -22.81 5.36
C ILE A 157 16.38 -23.73 4.33
N ALA A 158 17.05 -24.08 3.23
CA ALA A 158 16.50 -24.98 2.20
C ALA A 158 16.09 -26.33 2.77
N LYS A 159 16.93 -26.90 3.64
CA LYS A 159 16.64 -28.15 4.35
C LYS A 159 15.43 -28.00 5.26
N ARG A 160 15.36 -26.95 6.06
CA ARG A 160 14.25 -26.69 6.98
C ARG A 160 12.94 -26.42 6.26
N TRP A 161 12.97 -25.77 5.09
CA TRP A 161 11.81 -25.59 4.23
C TRP A 161 11.32 -26.92 3.67
N TYR A 162 12.22 -27.78 3.20
CA TYR A 162 11.86 -29.13 2.75
C TYR A 162 11.24 -29.97 3.88
N ASP A 163 11.79 -29.91 5.09
CA ASP A 163 11.22 -30.60 6.25
C ASP A 163 9.86 -30.00 6.66
N ALA A 164 9.74 -28.68 6.70
CA ALA A 164 8.47 -28.00 6.97
C ALA A 164 7.38 -28.35 5.93
N ALA A 165 7.74 -28.50 4.66
CA ALA A 165 6.80 -28.91 3.61
C ALA A 165 6.25 -30.33 3.85
N LYS A 166 7.12 -31.29 4.22
CA LYS A 166 6.69 -32.65 4.58
C LYS A 166 5.82 -32.65 5.84
N GLU A 167 6.20 -31.87 6.85
CA GLU A 167 5.40 -31.70 8.07
C GLU A 167 4.01 -31.12 7.76
N ALA A 168 3.94 -30.10 6.91
CA ALA A 168 2.71 -29.45 6.49
C ALA A 168 1.79 -30.41 5.74
N VAL A 169 2.31 -31.21 4.79
CA VAL A 169 1.57 -32.31 4.15
C VAL A 169 1.05 -33.30 5.19
N GLY A 170 1.92 -33.73 6.12
CA GLY A 170 1.56 -34.62 7.22
C GLY A 170 0.51 -34.03 8.17
N LYS A 171 0.33 -32.70 8.22
CA LYS A 171 -0.67 -32.00 9.04
C LYS A 171 -1.89 -31.54 8.26
N ASN A 172 -1.96 -31.81 6.95
CA ASN A 172 -3.00 -31.28 6.05
C ASN A 172 -3.07 -29.74 6.08
N LEU A 173 -1.90 -29.10 6.25
CA LEU A 173 -1.72 -27.64 6.25
C LEU A 173 -1.12 -27.16 4.93
N VAL A 174 -1.76 -27.54 3.82
CA VAL A 174 -1.32 -27.23 2.46
C VAL A 174 -2.29 -26.21 1.86
N PRO A 175 -1.84 -25.07 1.31
CA PRO A 175 -2.71 -24.05 0.71
C PRO A 175 -3.36 -24.56 -0.59
N SER A 176 -4.28 -23.76 -1.15
CA SER A 176 -4.98 -24.12 -2.38
C SER A 176 -4.02 -24.33 -3.56
N LYS A 177 -4.41 -25.17 -4.53
CA LYS A 177 -3.64 -25.34 -5.77
C LYS A 177 -3.43 -24.01 -6.49
N LEU A 178 -4.42 -23.11 -6.45
CA LEU A 178 -4.32 -21.77 -6.99
C LEU A 178 -3.19 -20.95 -6.32
N PHE A 179 -3.16 -20.93 -4.99
CA PHE A 179 -2.11 -20.24 -4.23
C PHE A 179 -0.71 -20.80 -4.56
N ILE A 180 -0.59 -22.14 -4.58
CA ILE A 180 0.66 -22.82 -4.93
C ILE A 180 1.09 -22.45 -6.35
N LYS A 181 0.16 -22.46 -7.32
CA LYS A 181 0.45 -22.12 -8.71
C LYS A 181 1.01 -20.70 -8.86
N ASN A 182 0.45 -19.72 -8.15
CA ASN A 182 0.97 -18.34 -8.16
C ASN A 182 2.42 -18.27 -7.65
N ASN A 183 2.72 -18.97 -6.56
CA ASN A 183 4.08 -19.06 -6.02
C ASN A 183 5.04 -19.76 -6.99
N VAL A 184 4.58 -20.81 -7.71
CA VAL A 184 5.36 -21.50 -8.74
C VAL A 184 5.74 -20.57 -9.88
N THR A 185 4.77 -19.80 -10.40
CA THR A 185 5.06 -18.80 -11.44
C THR A 185 6.14 -17.82 -10.99
N SER A 186 6.06 -17.31 -9.76
CA SER A 186 7.01 -16.35 -9.19
C SER A 186 8.43 -16.89 -9.04
N PHE A 187 8.62 -18.09 -8.46
CA PHE A 187 9.99 -18.61 -8.30
C PHE A 187 10.58 -19.12 -9.61
N LEU A 188 9.77 -19.59 -10.56
CA LEU A 188 10.27 -20.01 -11.86
C LEU A 188 10.83 -18.83 -12.66
N SER A 189 10.10 -17.71 -12.72
CA SER A 189 10.55 -16.52 -13.44
C SER A 189 11.81 -15.90 -12.85
N ASN A 190 12.02 -16.07 -11.54
CA ASN A 190 13.13 -15.45 -10.82
C ASN A 190 14.36 -16.37 -10.66
N LEU A 191 14.19 -17.63 -10.24
CA LEU A 191 15.29 -18.54 -9.92
C LEU A 191 15.63 -19.51 -11.07
N TYR A 192 14.69 -19.78 -11.97
CA TYR A 192 14.84 -20.77 -13.05
C TYR A 192 14.76 -20.15 -14.45
N ALA A 193 14.91 -18.83 -14.58
CA ALA A 193 14.89 -18.10 -15.84
C ALA A 193 15.80 -18.71 -16.93
N LYS A 194 17.02 -19.11 -16.56
CA LYS A 194 17.95 -19.76 -17.49
C LYS A 194 17.45 -21.13 -17.98
N LYS A 195 16.86 -21.94 -17.10
CA LYS A 195 16.29 -23.25 -17.49
C LYS A 195 15.04 -23.07 -18.36
N LEU A 196 14.24 -22.03 -18.12
CA LEU A 196 13.12 -21.65 -19.00
C LEU A 196 13.61 -21.26 -20.40
N GLU A 197 14.69 -20.49 -20.49
CA GLU A 197 15.32 -20.13 -21.76
C GLU A 197 15.85 -21.37 -22.51
N GLU A 198 16.53 -22.28 -21.80
CA GLU A 198 16.99 -23.57 -22.35
C GLU A 198 15.80 -24.41 -22.86
N PHE A 199 14.68 -24.44 -22.15
CA PHE A 199 13.46 -25.09 -22.61
C PHE A 199 12.93 -24.47 -23.90
N LEU A 200 12.82 -23.13 -23.97
CA LEU A 200 12.38 -22.42 -25.17
C LEU A 200 13.26 -22.72 -26.39
N ASN A 201 14.57 -22.90 -26.18
CA ASN A 201 15.55 -23.22 -27.23
C ASN A 201 15.65 -24.71 -27.58
N SER A 202 15.09 -25.60 -26.75
CA SER A 202 15.13 -27.06 -26.97
C SER A 202 14.20 -27.52 -28.10
N SER A 203 14.21 -28.82 -28.44
CA SER A 203 13.21 -29.40 -29.37
C SER A 203 11.87 -29.77 -28.71
N LYS A 204 11.78 -29.73 -27.37
CA LYS A 204 10.56 -30.10 -26.63
C LYS A 204 9.44 -29.09 -26.87
N THR A 205 8.19 -29.54 -26.93
CA THR A 205 7.01 -28.65 -27.03
C THR A 205 6.35 -28.41 -25.67
N GLU A 206 6.50 -29.36 -24.75
CA GLU A 206 6.10 -29.26 -23.35
C GLU A 206 7.21 -29.79 -22.42
N ILE A 207 7.19 -29.36 -21.16
CA ILE A 207 8.05 -29.89 -20.08
C ILE A 207 7.28 -29.84 -18.76
N THR A 208 7.47 -30.82 -17.89
CA THR A 208 6.92 -30.74 -16.52
C THR A 208 7.74 -29.76 -15.69
N VAL A 209 7.14 -29.05 -14.74
CA VAL A 209 7.88 -28.14 -13.85
C VAL A 209 8.91 -28.91 -13.02
N LYS A 210 8.59 -30.15 -12.61
CA LYS A 210 9.50 -31.05 -11.91
C LYS A 210 10.75 -31.37 -12.75
N GLU A 211 10.55 -31.69 -14.02
CA GLU A 211 11.63 -31.96 -14.98
C GLU A 211 12.46 -30.70 -15.26
N LEU A 212 11.84 -29.53 -15.35
CA LEU A 212 12.54 -28.25 -15.50
C LEU A 212 13.45 -27.97 -14.30
N ILE A 213 12.98 -28.22 -13.07
CA ILE A 213 13.81 -28.08 -11.85
C ILE A 213 14.98 -29.07 -11.91
N GLY A 214 14.73 -30.33 -12.28
CA GLY A 214 15.80 -31.28 -12.58
C GLY A 214 16.60 -31.76 -11.35
N PHE A 215 15.95 -31.87 -10.19
CA PHE A 215 16.59 -32.37 -8.97
C PHE A 215 17.04 -33.83 -9.11
N ASN A 216 18.31 -34.13 -8.86
CA ASN A 216 18.84 -35.49 -8.91
C ASN A 216 18.65 -36.22 -7.57
N SER A 217 17.49 -36.87 -7.42
CA SER A 217 17.14 -37.65 -6.22
C SER A 217 18.06 -38.85 -5.92
N THR A 218 18.88 -39.31 -6.87
CA THR A 218 19.83 -40.41 -6.63
C THR A 218 21.15 -39.94 -6.02
N LYS A 219 21.41 -38.63 -6.02
CA LYS A 219 22.60 -38.04 -5.42
C LYS A 219 22.50 -38.12 -3.89
N ALA A 220 23.58 -38.53 -3.22
CA ALA A 220 23.61 -38.59 -1.76
C ALA A 220 23.65 -37.20 -1.14
N GLU A 221 22.89 -36.96 -0.06
CA GLU A 221 22.77 -35.64 0.58
C GLU A 221 24.11 -35.05 1.05
N LYS A 222 25.06 -35.90 1.46
CA LYS A 222 26.42 -35.46 1.82
C LYS A 222 27.17 -34.76 0.68
N ASP A 223 26.75 -34.98 -0.56
CA ASP A 223 27.37 -34.43 -1.78
C ASP A 223 26.55 -33.25 -2.35
N TYR A 224 25.48 -32.82 -1.66
CA TYR A 224 24.63 -31.72 -2.12
C TYR A 224 25.37 -30.38 -2.08
N THR A 225 25.26 -29.66 -3.19
CA THR A 225 25.54 -28.23 -3.32
C THR A 225 24.36 -27.42 -2.77
N LEU A 226 24.51 -26.10 -2.64
CA LEU A 226 23.39 -25.22 -2.30
C LEU A 226 22.22 -25.41 -3.29
N GLN A 227 22.52 -25.47 -4.60
CA GLN A 227 21.50 -25.69 -5.62
C GLN A 227 20.77 -27.01 -5.44
N ASP A 228 21.44 -28.10 -5.04
CA ASP A 228 20.76 -29.39 -4.81
C ASP A 228 19.77 -29.30 -3.64
N TYR A 229 20.10 -28.58 -2.56
CA TYR A 229 19.18 -28.37 -1.44
C TYR A 229 17.96 -27.53 -1.85
N VAL A 230 18.19 -26.48 -2.63
CA VAL A 230 17.12 -25.60 -3.15
C VAL A 230 16.23 -26.38 -4.13
N ASP A 231 16.82 -27.09 -5.10
CA ASP A 231 16.10 -27.91 -6.08
C ASP A 231 15.32 -29.03 -5.40
N ARG A 232 15.84 -29.64 -4.32
CA ARG A 232 15.10 -30.64 -3.54
C ARG A 232 13.80 -30.08 -2.96
N PHE A 233 13.84 -28.86 -2.41
CA PHE A 233 12.66 -28.21 -1.85
C PHE A 233 11.63 -27.94 -2.96
N TYR A 234 12.03 -27.26 -4.03
CA TYR A 234 11.08 -26.90 -5.09
C TYR A 234 10.55 -28.13 -5.84
N ASP A 235 11.37 -29.17 -6.05
CA ASP A 235 10.93 -30.45 -6.61
C ASP A 235 9.77 -31.04 -5.80
N TYR A 236 9.90 -31.07 -4.46
CA TYR A 236 8.84 -31.52 -3.56
C TYR A 236 7.63 -30.57 -3.56
N TYR A 237 7.87 -29.25 -3.59
CA TYR A 237 6.84 -28.21 -3.58
C TYR A 237 5.91 -28.32 -4.80
N VAL A 238 6.47 -28.52 -6.00
CA VAL A 238 5.68 -28.61 -7.25
C VAL A 238 5.05 -29.99 -7.48
N SER A 239 5.46 -31.00 -6.72
CA SER A 239 4.98 -32.36 -6.85
C SER A 239 4.13 -32.78 -5.66
N GLU A 240 4.75 -33.34 -4.62
CA GLU A 240 4.06 -33.92 -3.48
C GLU A 240 3.25 -32.88 -2.69
N TYR A 241 3.81 -31.69 -2.47
CA TYR A 241 3.11 -30.61 -1.77
C TYR A 241 1.92 -30.09 -2.57
N TYR A 242 2.09 -29.80 -3.87
CA TYR A 242 0.98 -29.42 -4.77
C TYR A 242 -0.14 -30.46 -4.83
N LYS A 243 0.22 -31.75 -4.95
CA LYS A 243 -0.75 -32.86 -4.99
C LYS A 243 -1.48 -33.08 -3.67
N ALA A 244 -0.86 -32.72 -2.55
CA ALA A 244 -1.47 -32.84 -1.23
C ALA A 244 -2.57 -31.81 -0.94
N SER A 245 -2.68 -30.75 -1.75
CA SER A 245 -3.76 -29.77 -1.61
C SER A 245 -5.13 -30.40 -1.90
N THR A 246 -6.09 -30.22 -0.99
CA THR A 246 -7.41 -30.86 -1.04
C THR A 246 -8.56 -29.91 -1.44
N PHE A 247 -8.28 -28.62 -1.64
CA PHE A 247 -9.28 -27.58 -1.90
C PHE A 247 -8.74 -26.47 -2.83
N GLY A 248 -9.60 -25.53 -3.24
CA GLY A 248 -9.22 -24.40 -4.09
C GLY A 248 -8.48 -24.84 -5.36
N LYS A 249 -9.06 -25.82 -6.05
CA LYS A 249 -8.37 -26.60 -7.09
C LYS A 249 -8.12 -25.82 -8.38
N GLY A 250 -8.99 -24.85 -8.68
CA GLY A 250 -8.90 -24.03 -9.90
C GLY A 250 -8.94 -24.92 -11.14
N GLN A 251 -7.95 -24.77 -12.03
CA GLN A 251 -7.78 -25.62 -13.21
C GLN A 251 -7.58 -27.12 -12.88
N ASP A 252 -7.19 -27.46 -11.63
CA ASP A 252 -6.96 -28.82 -11.11
C ASP A 252 -6.02 -29.67 -11.96
N LEU A 253 -4.84 -29.12 -12.27
CA LEU A 253 -3.82 -29.87 -12.99
C LEU A 253 -3.36 -31.08 -12.17
N ALA A 254 -3.21 -32.23 -12.83
CA ALA A 254 -2.62 -33.43 -12.21
C ALA A 254 -1.11 -33.26 -12.02
N GLU A 255 -0.48 -32.56 -12.94
CA GLU A 255 0.94 -32.20 -12.94
C GLU A 255 1.10 -30.80 -13.54
N LEU A 256 2.00 -30.01 -12.97
CA LEU A 256 2.30 -28.67 -13.48
C LEU A 256 3.20 -28.79 -14.72
N LYS A 257 2.74 -28.27 -15.85
CA LYS A 257 3.42 -28.32 -17.15
C LYS A 257 3.57 -26.94 -17.77
N LEU A 258 4.63 -26.80 -18.55
CA LEU A 258 4.97 -25.60 -19.29
C LEU A 258 4.98 -25.89 -20.79
N TYR A 259 4.54 -24.91 -21.57
CA TYR A 259 4.37 -25.01 -23.02
C TYR A 259 5.00 -23.81 -23.72
N LYS A 260 5.55 -24.03 -24.92
CA LYS A 260 6.10 -22.95 -25.76
C LYS A 260 5.05 -22.05 -26.39
N ALA A 261 3.83 -22.54 -26.52
CA ALA A 261 2.70 -21.84 -27.12
C ALA A 261 1.44 -22.04 -26.28
N LYS A 262 0.49 -21.11 -26.42
CA LYS A 262 -0.83 -21.19 -25.78
C LYS A 262 -1.50 -22.54 -26.08
N GLN A 263 -2.08 -23.14 -25.05
CA GLN A 263 -2.80 -24.40 -25.18
C GLN A 263 -4.30 -24.14 -25.17
N SER A 264 -5.03 -24.66 -26.15
CA SER A 264 -6.50 -24.53 -26.18
C SER A 264 -7.19 -25.25 -25.01
N THR A 265 -6.52 -26.21 -24.39
CA THR A 265 -7.01 -26.97 -23.23
C THR A 265 -6.81 -26.26 -21.89
N ILE A 266 -5.93 -25.26 -21.85
CA ILE A 266 -5.60 -24.44 -20.68
C ILE A 266 -5.72 -22.99 -21.15
N ASP A 267 -6.96 -22.52 -21.27
CA ASP A 267 -7.30 -21.17 -21.75
C ASP A 267 -6.92 -20.12 -20.70
N GLU A 268 -5.63 -19.78 -20.69
CA GLU A 268 -5.01 -18.79 -19.80
C GLU A 268 -5.48 -17.38 -20.17
N LYS A 269 -6.11 -16.70 -19.21
CA LYS A 269 -6.62 -15.33 -19.35
C LYS A 269 -5.61 -14.29 -18.92
N GLU A 270 -4.89 -14.56 -17.83
CA GLU A 270 -3.94 -13.62 -17.23
C GLU A 270 -2.84 -14.33 -16.43
N ASN A 271 -1.87 -13.57 -15.91
CA ASN A 271 -0.73 -14.10 -15.13
C ASN A 271 0.10 -15.15 -15.88
N ILE A 272 0.22 -15.00 -17.20
CA ILE A 272 1.10 -15.83 -18.03
C ILE A 272 2.52 -15.66 -17.52
N LEU A 273 3.27 -16.76 -17.43
CA LEU A 273 4.64 -16.73 -16.92
C LEU A 273 5.52 -15.93 -17.87
N GLU A 274 6.06 -14.82 -17.36
CA GLU A 274 7.04 -13.97 -18.04
C GLU A 274 8.36 -14.00 -17.28
N PHE A 275 9.47 -14.10 -18.02
CA PHE A 275 10.81 -14.07 -17.42
C PHE A 275 11.77 -13.29 -18.31
N LYS A 276 12.81 -12.72 -17.69
CA LYS A 276 13.87 -12.00 -18.39
C LYS A 276 14.95 -12.99 -18.85
N ALA A 277 15.11 -13.14 -20.17
CA ALA A 277 16.12 -14.00 -20.78
C ALA A 277 17.54 -13.40 -20.66
N THR A 278 18.56 -14.20 -20.97
CA THR A 278 19.97 -13.81 -20.89
C THR A 278 20.30 -12.63 -21.82
N ASP A 279 19.58 -12.51 -22.94
CA ASP A 279 19.69 -11.36 -23.87
C ASP A 279 19.00 -10.07 -23.38
N GLY A 280 18.37 -10.12 -22.20
CA GLY A 280 17.66 -9.00 -21.59
C GLY A 280 16.22 -8.81 -22.06
N THR A 281 15.74 -9.60 -23.03
CA THR A 281 14.35 -9.57 -23.51
C THR A 281 13.43 -10.37 -22.58
N TYR A 282 12.16 -9.97 -22.50
CA TYR A 282 11.14 -10.77 -21.80
C TYR A 282 10.57 -11.83 -22.74
N LYS A 283 10.49 -13.07 -22.25
CA LYS A 283 9.89 -14.21 -22.95
C LYS A 283 8.71 -14.75 -22.15
N GLN A 284 7.75 -15.30 -22.85
CA GLN A 284 6.57 -15.94 -22.27
C GLN A 284 6.67 -17.46 -22.33
N VAL A 285 6.18 -18.12 -21.27
CA VAL A 285 5.93 -19.56 -21.23
C VAL A 285 4.51 -19.80 -20.72
N TYR A 286 3.83 -20.76 -21.30
CA TYR A 286 2.40 -21.03 -21.09
C TYR A 286 2.18 -22.25 -20.21
N GLY A 287 0.97 -22.41 -19.66
CA GLY A 287 0.51 -23.57 -18.89
C GLY A 287 0.25 -23.31 -17.39
N LEU A 288 0.74 -22.22 -16.83
CA LEU A 288 0.61 -21.87 -15.41
C LEU A 288 -0.18 -20.60 -15.13
N GLY A 289 -0.56 -19.86 -16.17
CA GLY A 289 -1.44 -18.70 -16.09
C GLY A 289 -2.81 -19.05 -15.51
N LEU A 290 -3.54 -18.02 -15.12
CA LEU A 290 -4.86 -18.13 -14.53
C LEU A 290 -5.91 -18.31 -15.63
N THR A 291 -6.69 -19.37 -15.51
CA THR A 291 -7.85 -19.67 -16.35
C THR A 291 -9.13 -19.13 -15.70
N ASP A 292 -10.25 -19.15 -16.42
CA ASP A 292 -11.56 -18.81 -15.83
C ASP A 292 -11.91 -19.72 -14.64
N LYS A 293 -11.47 -20.98 -14.64
CA LYS A 293 -11.66 -21.88 -13.49
C LYS A 293 -10.88 -21.42 -12.26
N ASP A 294 -9.68 -20.90 -12.46
CA ASP A 294 -8.87 -20.35 -11.37
C ASP A 294 -9.48 -19.04 -10.85
N LEU A 295 -9.84 -18.13 -11.75
CA LEU A 295 -10.42 -16.83 -11.40
C LEU A 295 -11.79 -16.95 -10.73
N SER A 296 -12.52 -18.02 -11.02
CA SER A 296 -13.84 -18.31 -10.45
C SER A 296 -13.79 -19.25 -9.25
N GLN A 297 -12.61 -19.75 -8.85
CA GLN A 297 -12.49 -20.69 -7.73
C GLN A 297 -12.83 -20.00 -6.40
N ASP A 298 -13.86 -20.52 -5.73
CA ASP A 298 -14.22 -20.11 -4.37
C ASP A 298 -13.35 -20.83 -3.32
N LYS A 299 -13.34 -20.27 -2.11
CA LYS A 299 -12.71 -20.84 -0.90
C LYS A 299 -11.24 -21.21 -1.10
N ALA A 300 -10.52 -20.47 -1.95
CA ALA A 300 -9.11 -20.74 -2.25
C ALA A 300 -8.13 -20.04 -1.29
N GLY A 301 -8.60 -19.10 -0.47
CA GLY A 301 -7.74 -18.37 0.47
C GLY A 301 -7.31 -19.22 1.68
N ILE A 302 -6.26 -18.75 2.36
CA ILE A 302 -5.58 -19.53 3.42
C ILE A 302 -6.46 -19.93 4.61
N GLY A 303 -7.53 -19.20 4.98
CA GLY A 303 -8.40 -19.62 6.07
C GLY A 303 -9.23 -20.87 5.81
N TYR A 304 -9.28 -21.32 4.56
CA TYR A 304 -9.99 -22.54 4.14
C TYR A 304 -9.09 -23.78 4.17
N ILE A 305 -7.81 -23.64 4.57
CA ILE A 305 -6.93 -24.79 4.76
C ILE A 305 -7.52 -25.70 5.85
N PRO A 306 -7.84 -26.97 5.52
CA PRO A 306 -8.62 -27.82 6.41
C PRO A 306 -7.88 -28.22 7.69
N GLY A 307 -6.57 -28.44 7.63
CA GLY A 307 -5.82 -28.99 8.76
C GLY A 307 -6.24 -30.43 9.10
N LYS A 308 -5.67 -30.98 10.16
CA LYS A 308 -6.11 -32.25 10.77
C LYS A 308 -7.10 -31.97 11.89
N ALA A 309 -8.02 -32.92 12.13
CA ALA A 309 -8.97 -32.82 13.23
C ALA A 309 -8.27 -32.58 14.58
N GLY A 310 -8.70 -31.55 15.31
CA GLY A 310 -8.12 -31.14 16.60
C GLY A 310 -6.74 -30.46 16.51
N GLY A 311 -6.21 -30.25 15.30
CA GLY A 311 -4.96 -29.53 15.07
C GLY A 311 -5.18 -28.11 14.56
N LEU A 312 -4.07 -27.45 14.21
CA LEU A 312 -4.09 -26.16 13.51
C LEU A 312 -4.81 -26.27 12.17
N THR A 313 -5.48 -25.20 11.81
CA THR A 313 -6.15 -25.00 10.52
C THR A 313 -5.71 -23.68 9.89
N GLY A 314 -6.15 -23.44 8.66
CA GLY A 314 -5.98 -22.15 8.00
C GLY A 314 -6.56 -20.98 8.80
N LYS A 315 -7.62 -21.22 9.59
CA LYS A 315 -8.27 -20.20 10.40
C LYS A 315 -7.33 -19.65 11.47
N ASP A 316 -6.54 -20.51 12.09
CA ASP A 316 -5.58 -20.13 13.12
C ASP A 316 -4.44 -19.30 12.53
N ILE A 317 -3.95 -19.70 11.35
CA ILE A 317 -2.91 -18.98 10.60
C ILE A 317 -3.42 -17.59 10.21
N TYR A 318 -4.59 -17.51 9.56
CA TYR A 318 -5.15 -16.22 9.13
C TYR A 318 -5.50 -15.32 10.31
N LYS A 319 -6.03 -15.86 11.41
CA LYS A 319 -6.30 -15.08 12.63
C LYS A 319 -5.02 -14.42 13.17
N GLN A 320 -3.90 -15.14 13.17
CA GLN A 320 -2.62 -14.55 13.60
C GLN A 320 -2.16 -13.43 12.67
N ILE A 321 -2.24 -13.65 11.35
CA ILE A 321 -1.90 -12.63 10.35
C ILE A 321 -2.82 -11.41 10.51
N LEU A 322 -4.12 -11.61 10.69
CA LEU A 322 -5.08 -10.54 10.91
C LEU A 322 -4.75 -9.74 12.18
N LYS A 323 -4.39 -10.40 13.29
CA LYS A 323 -3.92 -9.71 14.50
C LYS A 323 -2.66 -8.87 14.25
N MET A 324 -1.69 -9.42 13.52
CA MET A 324 -0.47 -8.71 13.13
C MET A 324 -0.80 -7.46 12.30
N CYS A 325 -1.61 -7.61 11.26
CA CYS A 325 -1.94 -6.55 10.29
C CYS A 325 -2.86 -5.48 10.86
N THR A 326 -3.90 -5.87 11.61
CA THR A 326 -4.87 -4.91 12.18
C THR A 326 -4.42 -4.31 13.51
N THR A 327 -3.41 -4.90 14.14
CA THR A 327 -2.98 -4.59 15.53
C THR A 327 -4.13 -4.65 16.54
N SER A 328 -5.04 -5.61 16.35
CA SER A 328 -6.27 -5.74 17.12
C SER A 328 -6.61 -7.20 17.39
N GLU A 329 -7.58 -7.44 18.28
CA GLU A 329 -8.16 -8.75 18.52
C GLU A 329 -9.46 -8.97 17.73
N TYR A 330 -9.72 -8.17 16.69
CA TYR A 330 -10.92 -8.34 15.87
C TYR A 330 -10.92 -9.71 15.19
N THR A 331 -12.10 -10.31 15.14
CA THR A 331 -12.38 -11.47 14.30
C THR A 331 -12.42 -11.08 12.82
N ASP A 332 -12.15 -12.03 11.94
CA ASP A 332 -12.31 -11.86 10.49
C ASP A 332 -13.73 -11.42 10.11
N GLN A 333 -14.76 -11.93 10.81
CA GLN A 333 -16.15 -11.47 10.62
C GLN A 333 -16.34 -10.00 11.01
N GLN A 334 -15.80 -9.55 12.14
CA GLN A 334 -15.90 -8.13 12.54
C GLN A 334 -15.21 -7.20 11.53
N VAL A 335 -14.04 -7.60 11.01
CA VAL A 335 -13.33 -6.84 9.99
C VAL A 335 -14.11 -6.83 8.67
N TYR A 336 -14.68 -7.96 8.27
CA TYR A 336 -15.57 -8.07 7.11
C TYR A 336 -16.77 -7.11 7.22
N ASP A 337 -17.48 -7.13 8.35
CA ASP A 337 -18.67 -6.30 8.56
C ASP A 337 -18.35 -4.80 8.54
N LYS A 338 -17.21 -4.41 9.12
CA LYS A 338 -16.69 -3.04 9.03
C LYS A 338 -16.41 -2.64 7.58
N GLY A 339 -15.77 -3.53 6.81
CA GLY A 339 -15.51 -3.32 5.39
C GLY A 339 -16.78 -3.11 4.59
N VAL A 340 -17.75 -4.02 4.70
CA VAL A 340 -19.04 -3.92 3.98
C VAL A 340 -19.82 -2.66 4.37
N THR A 341 -19.86 -2.35 5.67
CA THR A 341 -20.58 -1.16 6.17
C THR A 341 -19.96 0.12 5.63
N SER A 342 -18.64 0.26 5.73
CA SER A 342 -17.93 1.44 5.23
C SER A 342 -17.99 1.57 3.71
N THR A 343 -17.98 0.46 2.96
CA THR A 343 -18.19 0.47 1.49
C THR A 343 -19.55 1.08 1.14
N LYS A 344 -20.63 0.69 1.83
CA LYS A 344 -21.98 1.19 1.57
C LYS A 344 -22.14 2.67 1.91
N SER A 345 -21.59 3.10 3.06
CA SER A 345 -21.65 4.51 3.48
C SER A 345 -20.95 5.42 2.47
N ALA A 346 -19.76 5.05 2.01
CA ALA A 346 -19.02 5.85 1.02
C ALA A 346 -19.73 5.92 -0.35
N ALA A 347 -20.42 4.85 -0.78
CA ALA A 347 -21.23 4.91 -2.00
C ALA A 347 -22.36 5.96 -1.92
N THR A 348 -22.97 6.13 -0.75
CA THR A 348 -24.00 7.18 -0.53
C THR A 348 -23.41 8.58 -0.66
N ASN A 349 -22.20 8.81 -0.12
CA ASN A 349 -21.51 10.09 -0.25
C ASN A 349 -21.12 10.37 -1.71
N MET A 350 -20.70 9.33 -2.45
CA MET A 350 -20.44 9.40 -3.89
C MET A 350 -21.68 9.78 -4.70
N GLU A 351 -22.85 9.20 -4.42
CA GLU A 351 -24.11 9.57 -5.10
C GLU A 351 -24.50 11.03 -4.84
N THR A 352 -24.28 11.49 -3.60
CA THR A 352 -24.62 12.86 -3.19
C THR A 352 -23.81 13.89 -3.97
N ILE A 353 -22.49 13.73 -3.99
CA ILE A 353 -21.64 14.67 -4.73
C ILE A 353 -21.76 14.50 -6.26
N ALA A 354 -22.01 13.29 -6.76
CA ALA A 354 -22.31 13.08 -8.19
C ALA A 354 -23.58 13.84 -8.63
N ASN A 355 -24.62 13.88 -7.79
CA ASN A 355 -25.80 14.70 -8.03
C ASN A 355 -25.47 16.20 -8.04
N ALA A 356 -24.65 16.67 -7.11
CA ALA A 356 -24.24 18.08 -7.08
C ALA A 356 -23.39 18.44 -8.32
N ILE A 357 -22.55 17.54 -8.81
CA ILE A 357 -21.80 17.70 -10.07
C ILE A 357 -22.77 17.78 -11.26
N ALA A 358 -23.77 16.90 -11.30
CA ALA A 358 -24.78 16.92 -12.34
C ALA A 358 -25.58 18.24 -12.34
N ASP A 359 -25.90 18.78 -11.16
CA ASP A 359 -26.55 20.09 -11.01
C ASP A 359 -25.66 21.23 -11.57
N LEU A 360 -24.35 21.18 -11.31
CA LEU A 360 -23.41 22.17 -11.81
C LEU A 360 -23.29 22.12 -13.35
N ILE A 361 -23.17 20.91 -13.92
CA ILE A 361 -22.94 20.70 -15.36
C ILE A 361 -24.24 20.88 -16.17
N LYS A 362 -25.34 20.22 -15.78
CA LYS A 362 -26.59 20.20 -16.54
C LYS A 362 -27.61 21.22 -16.06
N GLY A 363 -27.70 21.43 -14.75
CA GLY A 363 -28.73 22.25 -14.13
C GLY A 363 -29.45 21.45 -13.07
N LYS A 364 -30.11 22.16 -12.14
CA LYS A 364 -30.75 21.54 -10.99
C LYS A 364 -31.77 20.48 -11.41
N ASP A 365 -31.61 19.27 -10.91
CA ASP A 365 -32.49 18.11 -11.14
C ASP A 365 -32.63 17.65 -12.62
N GLU A 366 -31.91 18.25 -13.57
CA GLU A 366 -31.97 17.91 -15.00
C GLU A 366 -31.34 16.55 -15.30
N ASP A 367 -31.88 15.83 -16.30
CA ASP A 367 -31.27 14.61 -16.82
C ASP A 367 -29.88 14.89 -17.42
N TRP A 368 -28.95 13.95 -17.24
CA TRP A 368 -27.59 14.05 -17.75
C TRP A 368 -27.22 12.84 -18.59
N THR A 369 -27.20 13.05 -19.90
CA THR A 369 -26.56 12.16 -20.88
C THR A 369 -25.37 12.88 -21.49
N THR A 370 -24.25 12.18 -21.64
CA THR A 370 -23.02 12.73 -22.23
C THR A 370 -22.28 11.65 -23.02
N THR A 371 -21.45 12.05 -23.97
CA THR A 371 -20.60 11.15 -24.76
C THR A 371 -19.15 11.45 -24.44
N ILE A 372 -18.40 10.42 -24.05
CA ILE A 372 -16.98 10.53 -23.72
C ILE A 372 -16.12 9.67 -24.65
N LYS A 373 -14.82 9.98 -24.73
CA LYS A 373 -13.81 9.01 -25.15
C LYS A 373 -13.50 8.10 -23.96
N TYR A 374 -13.64 6.80 -24.17
CA TYR A 374 -13.46 5.80 -23.12
C TYR A 374 -12.73 4.57 -23.67
N ASP A 375 -11.76 4.10 -22.90
CA ASP A 375 -11.07 2.84 -23.12
C ASP A 375 -11.69 1.74 -22.24
N GLU A 376 -12.27 0.71 -22.86
CA GLU A 376 -12.93 -0.38 -22.12
C GLU A 376 -11.94 -1.41 -21.54
N ASP A 377 -10.72 -1.54 -22.09
CA ASP A 377 -9.73 -2.52 -21.63
C ASP A 377 -8.30 -1.96 -21.38
N GLY A 378 -8.10 -0.65 -21.56
CA GLY A 378 -6.87 0.06 -21.23
C GLY A 378 -5.72 -0.30 -22.17
N LEU A 379 -4.67 -0.93 -21.65
CA LEU A 379 -3.57 -1.45 -22.50
C LEU A 379 -3.95 -2.76 -23.22
N GLY A 380 -5.22 -3.14 -23.20
CA GLY A 380 -5.73 -4.28 -23.93
C GLY A 380 -5.78 -4.04 -25.45
N SER A 381 -6.62 -4.84 -26.11
CA SER A 381 -6.70 -4.83 -27.58
C SER A 381 -7.85 -3.99 -28.10
N ALA A 382 -8.74 -3.51 -27.22
CA ALA A 382 -9.82 -2.64 -27.62
C ALA A 382 -9.26 -1.26 -28.01
N ASN A 383 -9.93 -0.61 -28.96
CA ASN A 383 -9.63 0.78 -29.29
C ASN A 383 -10.54 1.69 -28.46
N VAL A 384 -10.03 2.86 -28.08
CA VAL A 384 -10.86 3.93 -27.53
C VAL A 384 -12.01 4.25 -28.46
N ALA A 385 -13.21 4.34 -27.89
CA ALA A 385 -14.43 4.60 -28.63
C ALA A 385 -15.25 5.71 -27.96
N ASP A 386 -16.16 6.29 -28.74
CA ASP A 386 -17.21 7.15 -28.19
C ASP A 386 -18.19 6.30 -27.40
N LYS A 387 -18.40 6.67 -26.13
CA LYS A 387 -19.34 6.03 -25.23
C LYS A 387 -20.37 7.02 -24.73
N THR A 388 -21.63 6.80 -25.07
CA THR A 388 -22.75 7.55 -24.49
C THR A 388 -23.12 6.95 -23.14
N LEU A 389 -23.15 7.81 -22.11
CA LEU A 389 -23.41 7.47 -20.72
C LEU A 389 -24.68 8.18 -20.26
N ASN A 390 -25.52 7.50 -19.49
CA ASN A 390 -26.72 8.05 -18.88
C ASN A 390 -26.46 8.25 -17.39
N ILE A 391 -25.81 9.35 -17.05
CA ILE A 391 -25.29 9.64 -15.71
C ILE A 391 -26.42 9.90 -14.73
N ARG A 392 -27.44 10.68 -15.13
CA ARG A 392 -28.59 10.98 -14.28
C ARG A 392 -29.88 10.88 -15.07
N LYS A 393 -30.86 10.18 -14.49
CA LYS A 393 -32.22 10.10 -15.00
C LYS A 393 -33.23 10.15 -13.86
N ASP A 394 -34.29 10.93 -13.99
CA ASP A 394 -35.34 11.05 -12.97
C ASP A 394 -34.78 11.37 -11.57
N LYS A 395 -33.77 12.28 -11.53
CA LYS A 395 -33.03 12.68 -10.32
C LYS A 395 -32.21 11.58 -9.63
N LYS A 396 -32.00 10.43 -10.29
CA LYS A 396 -31.19 9.32 -9.77
C LYS A 396 -29.89 9.20 -10.56
N ILE A 397 -28.78 9.13 -9.83
CA ILE A 397 -27.45 8.91 -10.41
C ILE A 397 -27.30 7.43 -10.74
N ASN A 398 -26.79 7.16 -11.94
CA ASN A 398 -26.25 5.87 -12.32
C ASN A 398 -24.75 5.88 -11.99
N LEU A 399 -24.39 5.40 -10.79
CA LEU A 399 -22.99 5.38 -10.34
C LEU A 399 -22.05 4.66 -11.31
N PRO A 400 -22.37 3.46 -11.86
CA PRO A 400 -21.53 2.83 -12.88
C PRO A 400 -21.21 3.72 -14.09
N ASP A 401 -22.20 4.43 -14.64
CA ASP A 401 -21.97 5.34 -15.76
C ASP A 401 -21.19 6.59 -15.30
N PHE A 402 -21.44 7.09 -14.08
CA PHE A 402 -20.66 8.18 -13.51
C PHE A 402 -19.18 7.82 -13.30
N TYR A 403 -18.90 6.60 -12.84
CA TYR A 403 -17.53 6.08 -12.69
C TYR A 403 -16.83 5.96 -14.05
N LYS A 404 -17.54 5.60 -15.12
CA LYS A 404 -16.98 5.64 -16.49
C LYS A 404 -16.69 7.07 -16.94
N TRP A 405 -17.56 8.03 -16.61
CA TRP A 405 -17.30 9.45 -16.88
C TRP A 405 -16.05 9.95 -16.16
N LEU A 406 -15.84 9.55 -14.89
CA LEU A 406 -14.59 9.83 -14.17
C LEU A 406 -13.35 9.17 -14.80
N ASN A 407 -13.53 8.09 -15.54
CA ASN A 407 -12.47 7.37 -16.25
C ASN A 407 -12.36 7.75 -17.74
N SER A 408 -12.92 8.89 -18.17
CA SER A 408 -12.72 9.37 -19.54
C SER A 408 -11.26 9.75 -19.80
N GLU A 409 -10.81 9.60 -21.06
CA GLU A 409 -9.40 9.77 -21.45
C GLU A 409 -8.79 11.10 -20.97
N ASP A 410 -9.54 12.19 -21.05
CA ASP A 410 -9.10 13.55 -20.69
C ASP A 410 -8.84 13.76 -19.18
N PHE A 411 -9.22 12.82 -18.33
CA PHE A 411 -8.88 12.82 -16.91
C PHE A 411 -7.50 12.23 -16.59
N PHE A 412 -6.76 11.71 -17.56
CA PHE A 412 -5.42 11.17 -17.34
C PHE A 412 -4.38 12.01 -18.09
N PHE A 413 -3.26 12.32 -17.42
CA PHE A 413 -2.16 13.05 -18.05
C PHE A 413 -1.55 12.21 -19.17
N GLY A 414 -1.47 12.74 -20.39
CA GLY A 414 -0.96 12.06 -21.58
C GLY A 414 -2.04 11.41 -22.45
N ARG A 415 -3.28 11.27 -21.97
CA ARG A 415 -4.42 10.67 -22.69
C ARG A 415 -5.40 11.68 -23.27
N GLU A 416 -5.05 12.96 -23.21
CA GLU A 416 -5.73 14.02 -23.94
C GLU A 416 -5.67 13.76 -25.46
N ASP A 417 -6.61 14.38 -26.18
CA ASP A 417 -6.60 14.35 -27.64
C ASP A 417 -5.25 14.82 -28.19
N SER A 418 -4.76 14.18 -29.25
CA SER A 418 -3.46 14.48 -29.82
C SER A 418 -3.26 15.97 -30.21
N SER A 419 -4.35 16.68 -30.52
CA SER A 419 -4.34 18.12 -30.83
C SER A 419 -3.99 19.01 -29.63
N TYR A 420 -4.20 18.53 -28.40
CA TYR A 420 -3.80 19.22 -27.18
C TYR A 420 -2.28 19.41 -27.11
N TYR A 421 -1.51 18.42 -27.53
CA TYR A 421 -0.05 18.46 -27.58
C TYR A 421 0.48 19.11 -28.87
N SER A 422 0.12 20.38 -29.08
CA SER A 422 0.63 21.19 -30.19
C SER A 422 2.15 21.37 -30.12
N ALA A 423 2.78 21.72 -31.24
CA ALA A 423 4.23 21.96 -31.29
C ALA A 423 4.67 23.08 -30.31
N ASP A 424 3.87 24.14 -30.21
CA ASP A 424 4.16 25.25 -29.29
C ASP A 424 3.99 24.84 -27.83
N TYR A 425 2.98 24.04 -27.49
CA TYR A 425 2.77 23.56 -26.12
C TYR A 425 3.87 22.58 -25.68
N LYS A 426 4.29 21.67 -26.57
CA LYS A 426 5.45 20.80 -26.33
C LYS A 426 6.71 21.60 -26.02
N LYS A 427 6.99 22.63 -26.81
CA LYS A 427 8.12 23.55 -26.59
C LYS A 427 7.99 24.30 -25.26
N GLN A 428 6.78 24.70 -24.87
CA GLN A 428 6.53 25.32 -23.58
C GLN A 428 6.88 24.37 -22.43
N LEU A 429 6.45 23.10 -22.48
CA LEU A 429 6.78 22.09 -21.44
C LEU A 429 8.28 21.81 -21.37
N GLU A 430 8.97 21.77 -22.50
CA GLU A 430 10.44 21.57 -22.57
C GLU A 430 11.23 22.74 -21.99
N GLN A 431 10.68 23.95 -22.04
CA GLN A 431 11.32 25.18 -21.59
C GLN A 431 10.85 25.64 -20.21
N ASP A 432 9.77 25.06 -19.68
CA ASP A 432 9.22 25.41 -18.37
C ASP A 432 10.28 25.16 -17.28
N PRO A 433 10.69 26.20 -16.52
CA PRO A 433 11.70 26.05 -15.48
C PRO A 433 11.23 25.19 -14.30
N VAL A 434 9.92 25.12 -14.03
CA VAL A 434 9.34 24.26 -12.98
C VAL A 434 9.63 22.79 -13.28
N LEU A 435 9.67 22.44 -14.56
CA LEU A 435 9.87 21.07 -15.04
C LEU A 435 11.34 20.66 -15.19
N ALA A 436 12.30 21.51 -14.81
CA ALA A 436 13.73 21.19 -14.96
C ALA A 436 14.12 19.88 -14.26
N LYS A 437 13.69 19.69 -13.01
CA LYS A 437 13.94 18.45 -12.25
C LYS A 437 13.20 17.26 -12.84
N GLY A 438 11.92 17.44 -13.22
CA GLY A 438 11.12 16.39 -13.86
C GLY A 438 11.79 15.87 -15.14
N ARG A 439 12.32 16.77 -15.98
CA ARG A 439 13.09 16.39 -17.18
C ARG A 439 14.34 15.58 -16.83
N THR A 440 15.12 15.99 -15.82
CA THR A 440 16.28 15.23 -15.34
C THR A 440 15.87 13.83 -14.89
N PHE A 441 14.83 13.70 -14.06
CA PHE A 441 14.34 12.40 -13.62
C PHE A 441 13.88 11.51 -14.78
N LEU A 442 13.13 12.05 -15.74
CA LEU A 442 12.70 11.29 -16.91
C LEU A 442 13.90 10.78 -17.73
N THR A 443 14.94 11.59 -17.90
CA THR A 443 16.18 11.17 -18.57
C THR A 443 16.88 10.07 -17.78
N ASP A 444 17.14 10.29 -16.49
CA ASP A 444 17.87 9.36 -15.62
C ASP A 444 17.15 8.00 -15.47
N LEU A 445 15.81 8.01 -15.57
CA LEU A 445 14.95 6.84 -15.41
C LEU A 445 14.53 6.19 -16.73
N GLY A 446 15.10 6.64 -17.86
CA GLY A 446 15.03 5.93 -19.15
C GLY A 446 13.87 6.30 -20.07
N TYR A 447 13.24 7.47 -19.93
CA TYR A 447 12.09 7.91 -20.74
C TYR A 447 12.46 8.64 -22.04
N ASP A 448 13.74 8.95 -22.27
CA ASP A 448 14.17 9.79 -23.41
C ASP A 448 13.79 9.26 -24.79
N HIS A 449 13.72 7.93 -24.94
CA HIS A 449 13.33 7.28 -26.20
C HIS A 449 11.89 7.60 -26.64
N LEU A 450 11.04 8.04 -25.71
CA LEU A 450 9.65 8.40 -25.98
C LEU A 450 9.52 9.77 -26.67
N LYS A 451 10.46 10.70 -26.44
CA LYS A 451 10.39 12.12 -26.87
C LYS A 451 10.09 12.30 -28.35
N SER A 452 10.67 11.46 -29.20
CA SER A 452 10.59 11.53 -30.65
C SER A 452 9.83 10.37 -31.29
N SER A 453 9.26 9.47 -30.48
CA SER A 453 8.61 8.26 -30.98
C SER A 453 7.11 8.47 -31.20
N THR A 454 6.65 8.22 -32.43
CA THR A 454 5.22 8.21 -32.77
C THR A 454 4.60 6.83 -32.67
N LYS A 455 5.33 5.84 -32.14
CA LYS A 455 4.81 4.50 -31.94
C LYS A 455 3.61 4.54 -30.99
N GLN A 456 2.61 3.72 -31.28
CA GLN A 456 1.41 3.61 -30.47
C GLN A 456 1.69 2.96 -29.10
N TYR A 457 1.04 3.49 -28.06
CA TYR A 457 1.00 2.98 -26.69
C TYR A 457 -0.45 3.11 -26.17
N GLY A 458 -1.22 2.03 -26.27
CA GLY A 458 -2.68 2.07 -26.06
C GLY A 458 -3.37 3.01 -27.07
N SER A 459 -4.20 3.92 -26.57
CA SER A 459 -4.89 4.99 -27.30
C SER A 459 -4.00 6.19 -27.70
N ILE A 460 -2.74 6.26 -27.23
CA ILE A 460 -1.85 7.41 -27.41
C ILE A 460 -0.57 7.04 -28.15
N THR A 461 0.27 8.03 -28.44
CA THR A 461 1.65 7.81 -28.91
C THR A 461 2.65 7.80 -27.74
N GLU A 462 3.79 7.15 -27.94
CA GLU A 462 4.93 7.22 -27.02
C GLU A 462 5.36 8.68 -26.76
N GLN A 463 5.28 9.56 -27.77
CA GLN A 463 5.51 10.99 -27.59
C GLN A 463 4.46 11.65 -26.69
N GLN A 464 3.17 11.37 -26.85
CA GLN A 464 2.12 11.87 -25.95
C GLN A 464 2.36 11.42 -24.51
N PHE A 465 2.79 10.17 -24.30
CA PHE A 465 3.20 9.70 -22.98
C PHE A 465 4.28 10.62 -22.41
N TYR A 466 5.38 10.86 -23.11
CA TYR A 466 6.46 11.71 -22.60
C TYR A 466 5.97 13.09 -22.13
N TYR A 467 5.14 13.76 -22.93
CA TYR A 467 4.61 15.08 -22.56
C TYR A 467 3.55 15.01 -21.46
N GLY A 468 2.73 13.96 -21.42
CA GLY A 468 1.83 13.67 -20.30
C GLY A 468 2.59 13.48 -18.99
N ALA A 469 3.73 12.80 -19.01
CA ALA A 469 4.59 12.65 -17.84
C ALA A 469 5.13 14.00 -17.33
N LEU A 470 5.50 14.92 -18.25
CA LEU A 470 5.89 16.28 -17.89
C LEU A 470 4.73 17.07 -17.26
N GLU A 471 3.52 16.93 -17.78
CA GLU A 471 2.35 17.57 -17.17
C GLU A 471 1.98 16.98 -15.80
N ALA A 472 2.14 15.67 -15.63
CA ALA A 472 1.99 15.05 -14.32
C ALA A 472 2.98 15.66 -13.32
N PHE A 473 4.27 15.80 -13.67
CA PHE A 473 5.25 16.52 -12.83
C PHE A 473 4.78 17.95 -12.50
N LYS A 474 4.23 18.68 -13.46
CA LYS A 474 3.68 20.03 -13.23
C LYS A 474 2.56 20.03 -12.21
N GLY A 475 1.61 19.09 -12.31
CA GLY A 475 0.51 18.92 -11.36
C GLY A 475 1.00 18.56 -9.95
N TYR A 476 1.96 17.64 -9.85
CA TYR A 476 2.52 17.22 -8.56
C TYR A 476 3.39 18.31 -7.90
N GLU A 477 4.10 19.15 -8.65
CA GLU A 477 4.82 20.30 -8.08
C GLU A 477 3.86 21.35 -7.50
N GLN A 478 2.72 21.61 -8.17
CA GLN A 478 1.68 22.50 -7.64
C GLN A 478 1.16 22.01 -6.29
N PHE A 479 0.91 20.71 -6.18
CA PHE A 479 0.50 20.10 -4.94
C PHE A 479 1.59 20.23 -3.86
N LYS A 480 2.84 19.89 -4.20
CA LYS A 480 3.95 19.91 -3.24
C LYS A 480 4.13 21.28 -2.59
N LYS A 481 4.00 22.34 -3.38
CA LYS A 481 3.99 23.71 -2.85
C LYS A 481 2.89 23.90 -1.80
N THR A 482 1.68 23.42 -2.09
CA THR A 482 0.51 23.59 -1.24
C THR A 482 0.65 22.87 0.10
N THR A 483 1.14 21.64 0.15
CA THR A 483 1.35 20.93 1.42
C THR A 483 2.56 21.42 2.20
N MET A 484 3.60 21.91 1.53
CA MET A 484 4.70 22.59 2.21
C MET A 484 4.27 23.92 2.85
N ASP A 485 3.46 24.72 2.16
CA ASP A 485 3.06 26.05 2.62
C ASP A 485 1.92 26.00 3.66
N TYR A 486 0.89 25.18 3.41
CA TYR A 486 -0.30 25.10 4.24
C TYR A 486 -0.31 23.85 5.13
N GLY A 487 -0.07 22.66 4.57
CA GLY A 487 -0.15 21.39 5.30
C GLY A 487 0.80 21.32 6.51
N ARG A 488 2.01 21.87 6.34
CA ARG A 488 3.01 21.98 7.43
C ARG A 488 2.50 22.76 8.65
N SER A 489 1.52 23.65 8.49
CA SER A 489 1.00 24.48 9.58
C SER A 489 0.28 23.67 10.66
N PHE A 490 -0.13 22.43 10.38
CA PHE A 490 -0.81 21.54 11.33
C PHE A 490 0.12 20.74 12.24
N PHE A 491 1.44 20.86 12.08
CA PHE A 491 2.43 20.10 12.84
C PHE A 491 3.24 20.99 13.78
N GLY A 492 3.53 20.48 14.98
CA GLY A 492 4.30 21.22 15.99
C GLY A 492 5.78 21.36 15.68
N ASN A 493 6.35 20.37 14.98
CA ASN A 493 7.76 20.34 14.59
C ASN A 493 7.90 20.41 13.07
N LYS A 494 8.89 21.17 12.60
CA LYS A 494 9.21 21.30 11.17
C LYS A 494 10.16 20.18 10.75
N VAL A 495 9.65 19.24 9.95
CA VAL A 495 10.45 18.20 9.28
C VAL A 495 11.18 18.75 8.05
N PRO A 496 12.24 18.08 7.56
CA PRO A 496 12.88 18.40 6.28
C PRO A 496 11.89 18.47 5.11
N ASP A 497 12.23 19.24 4.08
CA ASP A 497 11.45 19.28 2.83
C ASP A 497 11.64 17.98 2.03
N TYR A 498 10.72 17.72 1.10
CA TYR A 498 10.75 16.56 0.20
C TYR A 498 10.77 16.97 -1.27
N ASP A 499 11.15 16.06 -2.15
CA ASP A 499 11.02 16.21 -3.60
C ASP A 499 10.08 15.17 -4.23
N ILE A 500 9.72 15.35 -5.50
CA ILE A 500 8.95 14.36 -6.24
C ILE A 500 9.80 13.68 -7.30
N GLN A 501 9.53 12.40 -7.58
CA GLN A 501 10.15 11.66 -8.67
C GLN A 501 9.15 10.72 -9.34
N THR A 502 9.58 10.04 -10.40
CA THR A 502 8.84 8.92 -11.02
C THR A 502 9.63 7.62 -10.84
N TYR A 503 9.07 6.50 -11.32
CA TYR A 503 9.72 5.20 -11.34
C TYR A 503 10.59 5.01 -12.58
N GLU A 504 11.51 4.03 -12.55
CA GLU A 504 12.21 3.57 -13.75
C GLU A 504 11.20 3.15 -14.84
N TYR A 505 11.42 3.56 -16.09
CA TYR A 505 10.54 3.23 -17.21
C TYR A 505 10.26 1.72 -17.29
N ALA A 506 11.27 0.89 -17.08
CA ALA A 506 11.15 -0.57 -17.15
C ALA A 506 10.28 -1.20 -16.04
N LYS A 507 9.97 -0.47 -14.96
CA LYS A 507 9.20 -0.96 -13.81
C LYS A 507 7.77 -0.41 -13.73
N ARG A 508 7.42 0.58 -14.55
CA ARG A 508 6.16 1.33 -14.46
C ARG A 508 4.87 0.49 -14.47
N SER A 509 4.87 -0.69 -15.09
CA SER A 509 3.69 -1.58 -15.17
C SER A 509 3.54 -2.52 -13.98
N ILE A 510 4.53 -2.58 -13.09
CA ILE A 510 4.56 -3.51 -11.94
C ILE A 510 4.71 -2.76 -10.60
N VAL A 511 4.75 -1.43 -10.62
CA VAL A 511 4.76 -0.56 -9.45
C VAL A 511 3.38 0.07 -9.26
N GLY A 512 3.04 0.42 -8.02
CA GLY A 512 1.79 1.10 -7.70
C GLY A 512 1.74 2.54 -8.23
N VAL A 513 0.63 3.22 -7.95
CA VAL A 513 0.40 4.62 -8.35
C VAL A 513 1.39 5.61 -7.74
N GLY A 514 1.97 5.28 -6.58
CA GLY A 514 3.08 5.97 -5.98
C GLY A 514 3.44 5.44 -4.60
N ALA A 515 4.55 5.92 -4.05
CA ALA A 515 5.08 5.54 -2.74
C ALA A 515 6.15 6.53 -2.25
N GLU A 516 6.20 6.75 -0.95
CA GLU A 516 7.25 7.51 -0.27
C GLU A 516 8.60 6.77 -0.27
N ASP A 517 9.67 7.54 -0.44
CA ASP A 517 11.07 7.16 -0.36
C ASP A 517 11.72 8.01 0.75
N PRO A 518 11.73 7.51 1.99
CA PRO A 518 12.17 8.27 3.15
C PRO A 518 13.69 8.48 3.12
N GLU A 519 14.44 7.58 2.46
CA GLU A 519 15.90 7.66 2.38
C GLU A 519 16.34 8.86 1.54
N ASN A 520 15.67 9.08 0.40
CA ASN A 520 15.97 10.20 -0.48
C ASN A 520 15.12 11.45 -0.19
N LYS A 521 14.18 11.36 0.76
CA LYS A 521 13.18 12.41 1.08
C LYS A 521 12.39 12.78 -0.16
N ARG A 522 11.85 11.76 -0.82
CA ARG A 522 11.05 11.92 -2.02
C ARG A 522 9.77 11.12 -1.91
N PHE A 523 8.77 11.45 -2.70
CA PHE A 523 7.78 10.45 -3.06
C PHE A 523 7.78 10.25 -4.56
N SER A 524 7.59 9.00 -4.96
CA SER A 524 7.48 8.58 -6.36
C SER A 524 6.01 8.56 -6.74
N PHE A 525 5.67 9.06 -7.91
CA PHE A 525 4.37 8.83 -8.55
C PHE A 525 4.57 8.12 -9.88
N ASN A 526 3.63 7.29 -10.28
CA ASN A 526 3.66 6.66 -11.59
C ASN A 526 3.22 7.70 -12.65
N CYS A 527 4.13 8.06 -13.55
CA CYS A 527 3.84 9.00 -14.63
C CYS A 527 3.32 8.33 -15.91
N ASP A 528 3.10 7.02 -15.90
CA ASP A 528 2.52 6.31 -17.04
C ASP A 528 1.00 6.59 -17.15
N PRO A 529 0.50 7.08 -18.30
CA PRO A 529 -0.91 7.44 -18.45
C PRO A 529 -1.93 6.32 -18.18
N TYR A 530 -1.51 5.04 -18.20
CA TYR A 530 -2.36 3.88 -17.92
C TYR A 530 -2.24 3.32 -16.50
N TYR A 531 -1.22 3.75 -15.75
CA TYR A 531 -0.95 3.29 -14.38
C TYR A 531 -0.87 4.46 -13.37
N SER A 532 -1.10 5.68 -13.84
CA SER A 532 -1.14 6.90 -13.02
C SER A 532 -2.53 7.14 -12.45
N LEU A 533 -2.58 7.96 -11.40
CA LEU A 533 -3.86 8.43 -10.87
C LEU A 533 -4.52 9.45 -11.81
N PRO A 534 -5.86 9.44 -11.90
CA PRO A 534 -6.57 10.45 -12.64
C PRO A 534 -6.40 11.83 -11.98
N LYS A 535 -6.49 12.89 -12.79
CA LYS A 535 -6.35 14.30 -12.41
C LYS A 535 -7.24 14.71 -11.25
N TRP A 536 -8.40 14.05 -11.09
CA TRP A 536 -9.35 14.31 -10.00
C TRP A 536 -8.96 13.66 -8.66
N SER A 537 -7.95 12.78 -8.58
CA SER A 537 -7.53 12.14 -7.32
C SER A 537 -6.24 12.71 -6.71
N VAL A 538 -5.55 13.60 -7.44
CA VAL A 538 -4.19 14.07 -7.09
C VAL A 538 -4.09 14.65 -5.67
N THR A 539 -5.08 15.43 -5.20
CA THR A 539 -5.01 16.05 -3.87
C THR A 539 -5.05 15.01 -2.73
N SER A 540 -5.89 13.97 -2.84
CA SER A 540 -5.97 12.94 -1.78
C SER A 540 -4.71 12.11 -1.72
N PHE A 541 -4.29 11.57 -2.86
CA PHE A 541 -3.08 10.77 -2.96
C PHE A 541 -1.86 11.53 -2.45
N ALA A 542 -1.77 12.81 -2.77
CA ALA A 542 -0.60 13.54 -2.37
C ALA A 542 -0.68 13.93 -0.87
N ASN A 543 -1.87 14.12 -0.27
CA ASN A 543 -2.01 14.17 1.19
C ASN A 543 -1.54 12.88 1.88
N HIS A 544 -1.65 11.73 1.20
CA HIS A 544 -1.16 10.44 1.68
C HIS A 544 0.38 10.36 1.71
N GLU A 545 1.05 10.75 0.62
CA GLU A 545 2.51 10.54 0.49
C GLU A 545 3.38 11.68 1.05
N SER A 546 2.82 12.89 1.19
CA SER A 546 3.60 14.11 1.45
C SER A 546 3.71 14.51 2.93
N ILE A 547 3.94 15.80 3.20
CA ILE A 547 3.97 16.39 4.55
C ILE A 547 2.69 16.11 5.35
N MET A 548 1.56 15.90 4.69
CA MET A 548 0.35 15.53 5.43
C MET A 548 0.43 14.09 5.92
N GLY A 549 1.05 13.17 5.18
CA GLY A 549 1.07 11.73 5.48
C GLY A 549 2.47 11.16 5.72
N HIS A 550 2.91 10.24 4.85
CA HIS A 550 4.11 9.41 5.02
C HIS A 550 5.39 10.21 5.26
N HIS A 551 5.70 11.19 4.39
CA HIS A 551 6.95 11.96 4.53
C HIS A 551 7.09 12.60 5.91
N ASN A 552 6.02 13.23 6.42
CA ASN A 552 6.09 13.80 7.76
C ASN A 552 6.18 12.72 8.83
N GLN A 553 5.46 11.60 8.70
CA GLN A 553 5.55 10.49 9.65
C GLN A 553 6.98 9.94 9.79
N PHE A 554 7.64 9.62 8.69
CA PHE A 554 9.00 9.07 8.71
C PHE A 554 10.02 10.10 9.19
N MET A 555 9.95 11.34 8.69
CA MET A 555 10.85 12.39 9.14
C MET A 555 10.64 12.75 10.62
N TYR A 556 9.41 12.66 11.14
CA TYR A 556 9.15 12.87 12.56
C TYR A 556 9.81 11.78 13.41
N ALA A 557 9.67 10.53 12.99
CA ALA A 557 10.30 9.39 13.66
C ALA A 557 11.83 9.47 13.63
N ASP A 558 12.43 10.03 12.58
CA ASP A 558 13.90 10.13 12.49
C ASP A 558 14.47 11.34 13.28
N ASN A 559 13.67 12.39 13.54
CA ASN A 559 14.19 13.66 14.07
C ASN A 559 13.63 14.07 15.44
N PHE A 560 12.42 13.61 15.80
CA PHE A 560 11.64 14.17 16.91
C PHE A 560 11.06 13.10 17.86
N LEU A 561 11.76 11.98 18.03
CA LEU A 561 11.34 10.96 19.00
C LEU A 561 11.29 11.51 20.42
N ALA A 562 10.29 11.06 21.18
CA ALA A 562 10.17 11.28 22.61
C ALA A 562 11.43 10.78 23.34
N LYS A 563 11.89 11.56 24.32
CA LYS A 563 13.04 11.21 25.16
C LYS A 563 12.66 11.34 26.63
N VAL A 564 12.91 10.29 27.40
CA VAL A 564 12.70 10.27 28.86
C VAL A 564 14.02 9.87 29.50
N GLY A 565 14.59 10.71 30.37
CA GLY A 565 15.90 10.46 30.98
C GLY A 565 17.06 10.43 29.96
N GLY A 566 16.90 11.12 28.84
CA GLY A 566 17.89 11.17 27.75
C GLY A 566 17.89 9.97 26.79
N VAL A 567 17.06 8.95 27.04
CA VAL A 567 16.96 7.75 26.18
C VAL A 567 15.67 7.74 25.37
N ASN A 568 15.66 6.96 24.28
CA ASN A 568 14.49 6.65 23.46
C ASN A 568 14.65 5.23 22.87
N LEU A 569 13.58 4.65 22.31
CA LEU A 569 13.65 3.32 21.71
C LEU A 569 14.41 3.27 20.37
N GLY A 570 14.57 4.41 19.70
CA GLY A 570 15.10 4.51 18.35
C GLY A 570 14.02 4.43 17.27
N PRO A 571 14.24 5.02 16.09
CA PRO A 571 13.29 4.97 14.99
C PRO A 571 13.11 3.52 14.53
N ARG A 572 11.92 3.18 14.01
CA ARG A 572 11.64 1.86 13.42
C ARG A 572 11.76 0.68 14.41
N THR A 573 11.73 0.95 15.73
CA THR A 573 11.55 -0.12 16.74
C THR A 573 10.26 -0.89 16.52
N PHE A 574 9.24 -0.19 16.02
CA PHE A 574 7.99 -0.74 15.56
C PHE A 574 7.81 -0.39 14.08
N ASN A 575 7.15 -1.26 13.33
CA ASN A 575 6.93 -1.09 11.89
C ASN A 575 5.56 -1.65 11.47
N TYR A 576 4.52 -1.35 12.23
CA TYR A 576 3.17 -1.86 11.95
C TYR A 576 2.53 -1.13 10.78
N THR A 577 2.14 -1.87 9.74
CA THR A 577 1.43 -1.33 8.58
C THR A 577 0.12 -0.62 8.98
N SER A 578 -0.58 -1.09 10.02
CA SER A 578 -1.79 -0.39 10.51
C SER A 578 -1.50 1.04 10.94
N TYR A 579 -0.38 1.28 11.61
CA TYR A 579 0.04 2.63 11.97
C TYR A 579 0.43 3.44 10.74
N ILE A 580 1.34 2.89 9.93
CA ILE A 580 1.98 3.60 8.82
C ILE A 580 0.90 4.04 7.83
N GLU A 581 0.13 3.08 7.33
CA GLU A 581 -0.92 3.32 6.36
C GLU A 581 -2.16 3.97 6.98
N GLY A 582 -2.50 3.62 8.22
CA GLY A 582 -3.64 4.21 8.92
C GLY A 582 -3.46 5.70 9.16
N TRP A 583 -2.23 6.15 9.43
CA TRP A 583 -1.89 7.57 9.54
C TRP A 583 -2.11 8.28 8.20
N ALA A 584 -1.53 7.77 7.11
CA ALA A 584 -1.67 8.40 5.81
C ALA A 584 -3.16 8.49 5.37
N LEU A 585 -3.94 7.43 5.58
CA LEU A 585 -5.39 7.42 5.35
C LEU A 585 -6.16 8.39 6.26
N PHE A 586 -5.77 8.50 7.53
CA PHE A 586 -6.35 9.48 8.44
C PHE A 586 -6.08 10.90 7.94
N MET A 587 -4.91 11.14 7.36
CA MET A 587 -4.51 12.44 6.83
C MET A 587 -5.19 12.78 5.50
N GLU A 588 -5.55 11.77 4.68
CA GLU A 588 -6.46 11.96 3.54
C GLU A 588 -7.84 12.47 4.02
N TRP A 589 -8.41 11.85 5.05
CA TRP A 589 -9.64 12.34 5.67
C TRP A 589 -9.46 13.75 6.25
N PHE A 590 -8.37 13.98 6.97
CA PHE A 590 -8.08 15.29 7.56
C PHE A 590 -7.94 16.38 6.50
N GLY A 591 -7.60 16.04 5.24
CA GLY A 591 -7.66 16.96 4.11
C GLY A 591 -9.04 17.61 3.93
N ILE A 592 -10.13 16.88 4.23
CA ILE A 592 -11.50 17.41 4.24
C ILE A 592 -11.65 18.44 5.35
N GLU A 593 -11.27 18.09 6.57
CA GLU A 593 -11.34 18.97 7.75
C GLU A 593 -10.43 20.19 7.64
N ALA A 594 -9.31 20.09 6.92
CA ALA A 594 -8.36 21.17 6.65
C ALA A 594 -8.78 22.06 5.46
N GLY A 595 -9.87 21.73 4.77
CA GLY A 595 -10.42 22.54 3.68
C GLY A 595 -9.69 22.41 2.34
N TYR A 596 -9.00 21.29 2.08
CA TYR A 596 -8.32 21.03 0.80
C TYR A 596 -9.30 20.90 -0.37
N TYR A 597 -10.55 20.55 -0.09
CA TYR A 597 -11.57 20.31 -1.11
C TYR A 597 -12.70 21.34 -1.13
N GLY A 598 -12.76 22.26 -0.18
CA GLY A 598 -13.86 23.20 -0.01
C GLY A 598 -13.93 23.73 1.41
N THR A 599 -14.95 24.53 1.71
CA THR A 599 -15.25 24.94 3.08
C THR A 599 -15.83 23.75 3.85
N PRO A 600 -15.17 23.25 4.92
CA PRO A 600 -15.65 22.09 5.65
C PRO A 600 -17.02 22.33 6.29
N ASP A 601 -17.84 21.28 6.38
CA ASP A 601 -19.05 21.29 7.18
C ASP A 601 -18.77 20.68 8.57
N TYR A 602 -18.30 21.52 9.49
CA TYR A 602 -18.05 21.14 10.88
C TYR A 602 -19.33 20.90 11.70
N THR A 603 -20.51 21.23 11.17
CA THR A 603 -21.80 21.09 11.87
C THR A 603 -22.47 19.73 11.64
N SER A 604 -22.08 19.01 10.59
CA SER A 604 -22.54 17.64 10.34
C SER A 604 -22.03 16.66 11.39
N ASP A 605 -22.80 15.61 11.67
CA ASP A 605 -22.36 14.46 12.47
C ASP A 605 -21.60 13.42 11.63
N ASP A 606 -21.65 13.52 10.29
CA ASP A 606 -20.80 12.74 9.39
C ASP A 606 -19.42 13.40 9.26
N TYR A 607 -18.38 12.67 9.65
CA TYR A 607 -17.00 13.16 9.58
C TYR A 607 -16.49 13.17 8.14
N TYR A 608 -17.09 12.39 7.25
CA TYR A 608 -16.84 12.46 5.81
C TYR A 608 -17.84 13.37 5.10
N ALA A 609 -18.59 14.21 5.81
CA ALA A 609 -19.58 15.09 5.21
C ALA A 609 -19.00 15.90 4.05
N MET A 610 -19.83 16.06 3.02
CA MET A 610 -19.53 16.90 1.88
C MET A 610 -19.27 18.34 2.37
N PRO A 611 -18.19 19.01 1.89
CA PRO A 611 -18.00 20.44 2.11
C PRO A 611 -19.29 21.24 1.81
N LYS A 612 -19.63 22.19 2.69
CA LYS A 612 -20.84 23.04 2.52
C LYS A 612 -20.72 24.02 1.36
N ASP A 613 -19.49 24.33 0.94
CA ASP A 613 -19.20 25.15 -0.23
C ASP A 613 -17.90 24.68 -0.91
N PHE A 614 -17.94 24.56 -2.23
CA PHE A 614 -16.82 24.16 -3.09
C PHE A 614 -16.20 25.33 -3.87
N SER A 615 -16.67 26.56 -3.65
CA SER A 615 -16.23 27.73 -4.41
C SER A 615 -14.73 28.01 -4.27
N PHE A 616 -14.17 27.75 -3.08
CA PHE A 616 -12.74 27.92 -2.81
C PHE A 616 -12.23 26.78 -1.93
N ALA A 617 -10.99 26.38 -2.17
CA ALA A 617 -10.36 25.28 -1.47
C ALA A 617 -8.85 25.52 -1.32
N LYS A 618 -8.22 24.78 -0.42
CA LYS A 618 -6.78 24.83 -0.17
C LYS A 618 -5.98 23.81 -0.97
N GLY A 619 -6.60 23.03 -1.86
CA GLY A 619 -5.94 22.06 -2.75
C GLY A 619 -5.41 22.68 -4.06
N ILE A 620 -5.60 21.98 -5.18
CA ILE A 620 -5.07 22.40 -6.50
C ILE A 620 -5.67 23.71 -7.04
N THR A 621 -6.74 24.24 -6.44
CA THR A 621 -7.30 25.56 -6.78
C THR A 621 -6.92 26.65 -5.78
N SER A 622 -5.91 26.44 -4.93
CA SER A 622 -5.51 27.37 -3.87
C SER A 622 -5.06 28.76 -4.36
N PHE A 623 -4.83 28.91 -5.66
CA PHE A 623 -4.56 30.19 -6.32
C PHE A 623 -5.81 31.10 -6.41
N ALA A 624 -7.02 30.55 -6.29
CA ALA A 624 -8.28 31.28 -6.38
C ALA A 624 -8.89 31.53 -4.98
N THR A 625 -9.37 32.74 -4.79
CA THR A 625 -9.99 33.26 -3.56
C THR A 625 -11.15 34.18 -3.91
N ALA A 626 -12.00 34.50 -2.94
CA ALA A 626 -13.10 35.45 -3.13
C ALA A 626 -12.63 36.82 -3.68
N ASP A 627 -11.44 37.26 -3.31
CA ASP A 627 -10.90 38.58 -3.65
C ASP A 627 -10.23 38.63 -5.03
N ASN A 628 -9.86 37.49 -5.61
CA ASN A 628 -9.08 37.45 -6.86
C ASN A 628 -9.68 36.59 -7.97
N VAL A 629 -10.79 35.89 -7.76
CA VAL A 629 -11.35 34.93 -8.74
C VAL A 629 -11.67 35.56 -10.10
N SER A 630 -12.02 36.85 -10.12
CA SER A 630 -12.35 37.59 -11.34
C SER A 630 -11.11 38.16 -12.07
N LYS A 631 -9.90 37.96 -11.55
CA LYS A 631 -8.68 38.49 -12.18
C LYS A 631 -8.29 37.68 -13.42
N PRO A 632 -7.84 38.32 -14.51
CA PRO A 632 -7.48 37.64 -15.75
C PRO A 632 -6.46 36.50 -15.56
N GLU A 633 -5.47 36.68 -14.68
CA GLU A 633 -4.46 35.65 -14.40
C GLU A 633 -5.04 34.41 -13.71
N VAL A 634 -6.05 34.57 -12.86
CA VAL A 634 -6.72 33.45 -12.17
C VAL A 634 -7.64 32.70 -13.13
N ILE A 635 -8.36 33.44 -13.97
CA ILE A 635 -9.19 32.88 -15.06
C ILE A 635 -8.30 32.06 -16.01
N GLU A 636 -7.17 32.61 -16.44
CA GLU A 636 -6.23 31.91 -17.31
C GLU A 636 -5.64 30.67 -16.63
N GLN A 637 -5.36 30.74 -15.32
CA GLN A 637 -4.85 29.60 -14.58
C GLN A 637 -5.85 28.43 -14.51
N ILE A 638 -7.14 28.68 -14.24
CA ILE A 638 -8.16 27.61 -14.24
C ILE A 638 -8.47 27.08 -15.64
N LYS A 639 -8.45 27.93 -16.67
CA LYS A 639 -8.58 27.52 -18.08
C LYS A 639 -7.58 26.45 -18.46
N ASN A 640 -6.35 26.55 -17.94
CA ASN A 640 -5.26 25.62 -18.27
C ASN A 640 -5.00 24.55 -17.20
N LEU A 641 -5.69 24.60 -16.06
CA LEU A 641 -5.43 23.67 -14.95
C LEU A 641 -5.69 22.22 -15.39
N HIS A 642 -4.66 21.38 -15.31
CA HIS A 642 -4.67 19.98 -15.72
C HIS A 642 -5.20 19.76 -17.16
N GLY A 643 -4.77 20.62 -18.08
CA GLY A 643 -5.18 20.62 -19.48
C GLY A 643 -6.60 21.11 -19.74
N GLY A 644 -7.11 21.94 -18.82
CA GLY A 644 -8.41 22.58 -18.95
C GLY A 644 -9.58 21.62 -18.83
N VAL A 645 -9.37 20.41 -18.32
CA VAL A 645 -10.43 19.40 -18.19
C VAL A 645 -11.62 19.95 -17.39
N TYR A 646 -11.38 20.67 -16.30
CA TYR A 646 -12.45 21.25 -15.48
C TYR A 646 -13.21 22.37 -16.20
N TRP A 647 -12.49 23.20 -16.96
CA TRP A 647 -13.06 24.24 -17.80
C TRP A 647 -13.96 23.62 -18.89
N ASN A 648 -13.48 22.58 -19.57
CA ASN A 648 -14.20 21.93 -20.65
C ASN A 648 -15.44 21.16 -20.14
N LYS A 649 -15.29 20.36 -19.07
CA LYS A 649 -16.39 19.55 -18.50
C LYS A 649 -17.56 20.40 -18.01
N VAL A 650 -17.30 21.55 -17.38
CA VAL A 650 -18.41 22.40 -16.90
C VAL A 650 -19.19 23.05 -18.04
N ALA A 651 -18.56 23.22 -19.20
CA ALA A 651 -19.15 23.83 -20.40
C ALA A 651 -19.82 22.86 -21.37
N GLU A 652 -20.03 21.59 -21.00
CA GLU A 652 -20.72 20.58 -21.85
C GLU A 652 -22.10 21.01 -22.38
N THR A 653 -22.71 22.05 -21.80
CA THR A 653 -24.05 22.55 -22.15
C THR A 653 -24.10 23.96 -22.75
N ASN A 654 -22.96 24.51 -23.25
CA ASN A 654 -22.86 25.85 -23.86
C ASN A 654 -23.35 27.01 -22.95
N LYS A 655 -23.22 26.88 -21.63
CA LYS A 655 -23.73 27.86 -20.64
C LYS A 655 -22.94 29.16 -20.52
N TYR A 656 -21.67 29.16 -20.93
CA TYR A 656 -20.69 30.18 -20.52
C TYR A 656 -20.16 31.06 -21.67
N THR A 657 -20.85 31.10 -22.81
CA THR A 657 -20.48 31.99 -23.92
C THR A 657 -20.41 33.45 -23.42
N ASP A 658 -19.25 34.09 -23.63
CA ASP A 658 -18.91 35.45 -23.18
C ASP A 658 -19.00 35.70 -21.66
N LYS A 659 -18.86 34.65 -20.83
CA LYS A 659 -18.97 34.70 -19.37
C LYS A 659 -17.77 34.05 -18.65
N ASP A 660 -16.56 34.48 -19.00
CA ASP A 660 -15.31 33.89 -18.51
C ASP A 660 -15.22 33.86 -16.97
N GLU A 661 -15.73 34.86 -16.26
CA GLU A 661 -15.74 34.88 -14.80
C GLU A 661 -16.65 33.80 -14.21
N ASP A 662 -17.88 33.67 -14.72
CA ASP A 662 -18.81 32.64 -14.26
C ASP A 662 -18.31 31.24 -14.61
N HIS A 663 -17.69 31.11 -15.79
CA HIS A 663 -17.04 29.86 -16.22
C HIS A 663 -15.89 29.50 -15.28
N ALA A 664 -15.02 30.46 -14.94
CA ALA A 664 -13.91 30.24 -14.01
C ALA A 664 -14.41 29.78 -12.64
N LYS A 665 -15.42 30.46 -12.08
CA LYS A 665 -16.04 30.06 -10.80
C LYS A 665 -16.61 28.65 -10.87
N ALA A 666 -17.30 28.30 -11.95
CA ALA A 666 -17.89 26.98 -12.13
C ALA A 666 -16.82 25.89 -12.33
N ALA A 667 -15.75 26.17 -13.07
CA ALA A 667 -14.64 25.25 -13.27
C ALA A 667 -13.81 25.02 -11.99
N ILE A 668 -13.55 26.07 -11.20
CA ILE A 668 -12.94 25.96 -9.86
C ILE A 668 -13.81 25.08 -8.96
N LYS A 669 -15.12 25.36 -8.93
CA LYS A 669 -16.07 24.59 -8.14
C LYS A 669 -16.09 23.12 -8.55
N LEU A 670 -16.13 22.83 -9.86
CA LEU A 670 -16.08 21.47 -10.38
C LEU A 670 -14.76 20.78 -10.00
N ALA A 671 -13.62 21.46 -10.14
CA ALA A 671 -12.33 20.91 -9.75
C ALA A 671 -12.33 20.48 -8.28
N ASN A 672 -12.82 21.34 -7.38
CA ASN A 672 -12.91 21.07 -5.95
C ASN A 672 -13.84 19.89 -5.62
N MET A 673 -15.01 19.83 -6.27
CA MET A 673 -15.95 18.71 -6.15
C MET A 673 -15.34 17.39 -6.62
N LEU A 674 -14.57 17.41 -7.71
CA LEU A 674 -13.89 16.24 -8.24
C LEU A 674 -12.70 15.82 -7.37
N GLN A 675 -11.94 16.76 -6.80
CA GLN A 675 -10.89 16.41 -5.82
C GLN A 675 -11.48 15.74 -4.56
N TYR A 676 -12.67 16.17 -4.13
CA TYR A 676 -13.39 15.52 -3.03
C TYR A 676 -13.88 14.11 -3.42
N ILE A 677 -14.38 13.92 -4.65
CA ILE A 677 -14.61 12.57 -5.22
C ILE A 677 -13.34 11.72 -5.13
N GLY A 678 -12.17 12.30 -5.46
CA GLY A 678 -10.87 11.67 -5.27
C GLY A 678 -10.68 11.13 -3.86
N ALA A 679 -10.86 11.98 -2.85
CA ALA A 679 -10.75 11.59 -1.44
C ALA A 679 -11.72 10.46 -1.04
N LEU A 680 -12.97 10.53 -1.52
CA LEU A 680 -13.93 9.45 -1.29
C LEU A 680 -13.52 8.16 -2.00
N ASN A 681 -12.96 8.22 -3.21
CA ASN A 681 -12.59 7.05 -4.00
C ASN A 681 -11.38 6.33 -3.38
N GLU A 682 -10.39 7.10 -2.95
CA GLU A 682 -9.23 6.54 -2.25
C GLU A 682 -9.62 5.93 -0.91
N ALA A 683 -10.52 6.58 -0.15
CA ALA A 683 -11.09 6.00 1.07
C ALA A 683 -11.88 4.73 0.76
N GLN A 684 -12.66 4.73 -0.32
CA GLN A 684 -13.50 3.60 -0.73
C GLN A 684 -12.67 2.37 -1.10
N LEU A 685 -11.54 2.55 -1.78
CA LEU A 685 -10.60 1.46 -2.04
C LEU A 685 -10.24 0.72 -0.74
N ARG A 686 -9.85 1.46 0.31
CA ARG A 686 -9.43 0.86 1.59
C ARG A 686 -10.59 0.36 2.45
N ASN A 687 -11.80 0.91 2.28
CA ASN A 687 -13.01 0.32 2.84
C ASN A 687 -13.25 -1.09 2.28
N MET A 688 -13.15 -1.24 0.95
CA MET A 688 -13.34 -2.54 0.30
C MET A 688 -12.23 -3.53 0.67
N ARG A 689 -10.99 -3.09 0.88
CA ARG A 689 -9.86 -3.96 1.30
C ARG A 689 -10.17 -4.79 2.53
N LEU A 690 -10.80 -4.20 3.56
CA LEU A 690 -11.21 -4.94 4.76
C LEU A 690 -12.12 -6.12 4.41
N ALA A 691 -13.13 -5.86 3.58
CA ALA A 691 -14.15 -6.85 3.20
C ALA A 691 -13.58 -7.90 2.23
N VAL A 692 -12.81 -7.50 1.23
CA VAL A 692 -12.28 -8.39 0.18
C VAL A 692 -11.23 -9.36 0.75
N ASP A 693 -10.29 -8.87 1.54
CA ASP A 693 -9.25 -9.72 2.14
C ASP A 693 -9.86 -10.77 3.08
N THR A 694 -10.76 -10.34 3.96
CA THR A 694 -11.48 -11.26 4.86
C THR A 694 -12.47 -12.16 4.11
N ALA A 695 -13.06 -11.73 3.01
CA ALA A 695 -13.86 -12.61 2.16
C ALA A 695 -12.99 -13.70 1.51
N TYR A 696 -11.77 -13.40 1.06
CA TYR A 696 -10.85 -14.41 0.55
C TYR A 696 -10.38 -15.38 1.64
N HIS A 697 -9.95 -14.84 2.77
CA HIS A 697 -9.11 -15.56 3.72
C HIS A 697 -9.78 -15.85 5.06
N GLY A 698 -10.86 -15.16 5.41
CA GLY A 698 -11.60 -15.36 6.63
C GLY A 698 -12.37 -16.67 6.61
N GLY A 699 -11.90 -17.66 7.37
CA GLY A 699 -12.55 -18.97 7.46
C GLY A 699 -13.75 -18.99 8.42
N THR A 700 -14.08 -17.88 9.08
CA THR A 700 -15.32 -17.72 9.88
C THR A 700 -16.28 -16.69 9.32
N VAL A 701 -15.91 -16.02 8.22
CA VAL A 701 -16.76 -15.06 7.53
C VAL A 701 -18.03 -15.74 7.01
N ALA A 702 -19.18 -15.13 7.27
CA ALA A 702 -20.48 -15.57 6.78
C ALA A 702 -20.75 -15.08 5.34
N GLY A 703 -20.21 -13.91 4.98
CA GLY A 703 -20.41 -13.27 3.69
C GLY A 703 -21.82 -12.70 3.49
N ASN A 704 -22.05 -12.08 2.35
CA ASN A 704 -23.36 -11.62 1.90
C ASN A 704 -23.54 -11.83 0.39
N SER A 705 -24.66 -11.38 -0.18
CA SER A 705 -24.95 -11.54 -1.61
C SER A 705 -24.05 -10.73 -2.55
N ASP A 706 -23.51 -9.61 -2.10
CA ASP A 706 -22.60 -8.77 -2.89
C ASP A 706 -21.15 -9.28 -2.82
N LEU A 707 -20.75 -9.87 -1.69
CA LEU A 707 -19.42 -10.42 -1.47
C LEU A 707 -19.50 -11.68 -0.58
N PRO A 708 -19.52 -12.89 -1.15
CA PRO A 708 -19.71 -14.13 -0.39
C PRO A 708 -18.46 -14.52 0.41
N ALA A 709 -18.63 -15.40 1.40
CA ALA A 709 -17.52 -16.01 2.12
C ALA A 709 -16.72 -16.93 1.20
N GLY A 710 -15.39 -16.81 1.24
CA GLY A 710 -14.50 -17.54 0.35
C GLY A 710 -14.65 -17.05 -1.08
N ALA A 711 -14.78 -15.73 -1.27
CA ALA A 711 -14.98 -15.14 -2.59
C ALA A 711 -13.90 -15.60 -3.59
N SER A 712 -14.28 -15.75 -4.85
CA SER A 712 -13.33 -15.93 -5.95
C SER A 712 -12.71 -14.60 -6.36
N ILE A 713 -11.62 -14.64 -7.14
CA ILE A 713 -10.98 -13.43 -7.67
C ILE A 713 -11.99 -12.61 -8.48
N LYS A 714 -12.81 -13.27 -9.30
CA LYS A 714 -13.85 -12.63 -10.10
C LYS A 714 -14.91 -11.94 -9.23
N GLN A 715 -15.41 -12.60 -8.18
CA GLN A 715 -16.40 -12.00 -7.27
C GLN A 715 -15.87 -10.77 -6.55
N ALA A 716 -14.60 -10.78 -6.14
CA ALA A 716 -13.97 -9.59 -5.56
C ALA A 716 -13.84 -8.44 -6.57
N ARG A 717 -13.47 -8.74 -7.83
CA ARG A 717 -13.42 -7.73 -8.90
C ARG A 717 -14.79 -7.12 -9.16
N ASP A 718 -15.82 -7.96 -9.26
CA ASP A 718 -17.20 -7.51 -9.44
C ASP A 718 -17.63 -6.59 -8.27
N TYR A 719 -17.29 -6.95 -7.03
CA TYR A 719 -17.52 -6.11 -5.86
C TYR A 719 -16.77 -4.76 -5.95
N MET A 720 -15.50 -4.77 -6.33
CA MET A 720 -14.69 -3.55 -6.46
C MET A 720 -15.20 -2.63 -7.57
N THR A 721 -15.52 -3.17 -8.75
CA THR A 721 -16.06 -2.43 -9.89
C THR A 721 -17.42 -1.80 -9.56
N LYS A 722 -18.29 -2.54 -8.85
CA LYS A 722 -19.63 -2.03 -8.48
C LYS A 722 -19.57 -0.84 -7.52
N ASN A 723 -18.53 -0.76 -6.69
CA ASN A 723 -18.49 0.14 -5.55
C ASN A 723 -17.44 1.26 -5.66
N SER A 724 -16.71 1.40 -6.76
CA SER A 724 -15.67 2.43 -6.92
C SER A 724 -15.42 2.86 -8.35
N ALA A 725 -14.75 4.00 -8.51
CA ALA A 725 -14.29 4.52 -9.79
C ALA A 725 -12.85 4.08 -10.13
N LEU A 726 -12.35 3.01 -9.53
CA LEU A 726 -11.02 2.47 -9.80
C LEU A 726 -10.91 2.00 -11.25
N GLY A 727 -9.73 2.22 -11.85
CA GLY A 727 -9.42 1.71 -13.18
C GLY A 727 -9.37 0.18 -13.21
N ILE A 728 -9.62 -0.41 -14.38
CA ILE A 728 -9.60 -1.87 -14.56
C ILE A 728 -8.24 -2.49 -14.21
N GLY A 729 -7.15 -1.77 -14.49
CA GLY A 729 -5.78 -2.17 -14.13
C GLY A 729 -5.59 -2.27 -12.62
N ASP A 730 -6.06 -1.27 -11.87
CA ASP A 730 -6.00 -1.24 -10.41
C ASP A 730 -6.78 -2.40 -9.81
N ILE A 731 -8.03 -2.59 -10.23
CA ILE A 731 -8.89 -3.69 -9.75
C ILE A 731 -8.24 -5.06 -10.03
N THR A 732 -7.66 -5.22 -11.22
CA THR A 732 -6.99 -6.47 -11.62
C THR A 732 -5.75 -6.74 -10.77
N SER A 733 -4.91 -5.72 -10.54
CA SER A 733 -3.69 -5.82 -9.74
C SER A 733 -4.01 -6.09 -8.27
N GLU A 734 -4.88 -5.27 -7.69
CA GLU A 734 -5.18 -5.27 -6.26
C GLU A 734 -5.96 -6.53 -5.84
N SER A 735 -6.93 -7.00 -6.63
CA SER A 735 -7.64 -8.26 -6.33
C SER A 735 -6.68 -9.47 -6.25
N LYS A 736 -5.68 -9.53 -7.14
CA LYS A 736 -4.63 -10.56 -7.07
C LYS A 736 -3.71 -10.37 -5.89
N ARG A 737 -3.30 -9.13 -5.60
CA ARG A 737 -2.45 -8.81 -4.45
C ARG A 737 -3.12 -9.27 -3.16
N TYR A 738 -4.38 -8.93 -2.93
CA TYR A 738 -5.08 -9.27 -1.68
C TYR A 738 -5.20 -10.78 -1.51
N PHE A 739 -5.41 -11.53 -2.59
CA PHE A 739 -5.43 -12.99 -2.55
C PHE A 739 -4.07 -13.61 -2.19
N ASN A 740 -2.96 -13.02 -2.64
CA ASN A 740 -1.63 -13.58 -2.42
C ASN A 740 -0.99 -13.09 -1.11
N LEU A 741 -1.09 -11.80 -0.80
CA LEU A 741 -0.55 -11.18 0.41
C LEU A 741 -1.63 -11.07 1.48
N ALA A 742 -2.04 -12.23 2.01
CA ALA A 742 -3.16 -12.35 2.93
C ALA A 742 -3.01 -11.42 4.15
N GLY A 743 -4.08 -10.71 4.50
CA GLY A 743 -4.20 -9.87 5.68
C GLY A 743 -3.64 -8.45 5.52
N GLN A 744 -2.63 -8.23 4.68
CA GLN A 744 -1.95 -6.92 4.59
C GLN A 744 -2.92 -5.79 4.24
N ALA A 745 -3.89 -6.07 3.34
CA ALA A 745 -4.89 -5.10 2.90
C ALA A 745 -5.81 -4.64 4.04
N THR A 746 -5.94 -5.41 5.12
CA THR A 746 -6.77 -5.04 6.29
C THR A 746 -6.13 -3.95 7.17
N SER A 747 -4.83 -3.71 7.02
CA SER A 747 -4.05 -2.82 7.92
C SER A 747 -4.49 -1.36 7.83
N TYR A 748 -4.67 -0.85 6.60
CA TYR A 748 -4.89 0.56 6.29
C TYR A 748 -6.08 1.14 7.08
N ASN A 749 -7.27 0.60 6.86
CA ASN A 749 -8.47 1.12 7.51
C ASN A 749 -8.50 0.82 9.01
N SER A 750 -7.89 -0.30 9.44
CA SER A 750 -7.84 -0.66 10.87
C SER A 750 -7.12 0.39 11.70
N GLY A 751 -6.01 0.95 11.21
CA GLY A 751 -5.35 2.05 11.90
C GLY A 751 -6.07 3.39 11.75
N LYS A 752 -6.56 3.70 10.54
CA LYS A 752 -7.36 4.93 10.30
C LYS A 752 -8.54 5.03 11.26
N GLU A 753 -9.30 3.95 11.43
CA GLU A 753 -10.46 3.92 12.31
C GLU A 753 -10.11 4.25 13.76
N VAL A 754 -8.96 3.78 14.25
CA VAL A 754 -8.47 4.09 15.60
C VAL A 754 -8.13 5.58 15.71
N PHE A 755 -7.38 6.14 14.77
CA PHE A 755 -7.08 7.59 14.79
C PHE A 755 -8.34 8.45 14.71
N MET A 756 -9.31 8.05 13.89
CA MET A 756 -10.61 8.71 13.77
C MET A 756 -11.41 8.66 15.08
N ASP A 757 -11.46 7.49 15.72
CA ASP A 757 -12.15 7.31 17.00
C ASP A 757 -11.49 8.11 18.13
N LEU A 758 -10.15 8.14 18.16
CA LEU A 758 -9.39 8.96 19.10
C LEU A 758 -9.66 10.44 18.88
N TYR A 759 -9.60 10.93 17.64
CA TYR A 759 -9.96 12.31 17.31
C TYR A 759 -11.34 12.66 17.86
N LYS A 760 -12.35 11.83 17.54
CA LYS A 760 -13.75 11.99 18.00
C LYS A 760 -13.88 12.05 19.52
N LYS A 761 -13.31 11.08 20.22
CA LYS A 761 -13.38 10.99 21.69
C LYS A 761 -12.69 12.18 22.34
N ILE A 762 -11.54 12.59 21.83
CA ILE A 762 -10.72 13.65 22.43
C ILE A 762 -11.41 15.00 22.31
N HIS A 763 -11.79 15.46 21.11
CA HIS A 763 -12.38 16.79 20.98
C HIS A 763 -13.69 16.90 21.78
N ASN A 764 -14.50 15.83 21.82
CA ASN A 764 -15.70 15.74 22.65
C ASN A 764 -15.37 15.81 24.15
N LYS A 765 -14.36 15.07 24.61
CA LYS A 765 -13.94 15.05 26.01
C LYS A 765 -13.47 16.41 26.52
N ILE A 766 -12.75 17.16 25.69
CA ILE A 766 -12.25 18.50 26.04
C ILE A 766 -13.26 19.62 25.71
N GLY A 767 -14.46 19.25 25.23
CA GLY A 767 -15.56 20.19 25.00
C GLY A 767 -15.35 21.14 23.82
N LEU A 768 -14.61 20.73 22.79
CA LEU A 768 -14.38 21.51 21.58
C LEU A 768 -15.18 20.95 20.41
N THR A 769 -15.75 21.85 19.60
CA THR A 769 -16.24 21.49 18.26
C THR A 769 -15.06 21.05 17.38
N ARG A 770 -15.34 20.36 16.26
CA ARG A 770 -14.28 20.00 15.28
C ARG A 770 -13.47 21.22 14.82
N GLU A 771 -14.17 22.29 14.46
CA GLU A 771 -13.55 23.55 14.05
C GLU A 771 -12.66 24.15 15.14
N GLN A 772 -13.14 24.18 16.38
CA GLN A 772 -12.36 24.69 17.50
C GLN A 772 -11.15 23.81 17.78
N PHE A 773 -11.28 22.49 17.71
CA PHE A 773 -10.16 21.57 17.92
C PHE A 773 -9.05 21.77 16.88
N ILE A 774 -9.42 22.02 15.62
CA ILE A 774 -8.48 22.27 14.52
C ILE A 774 -7.83 23.65 14.65
N ASN A 775 -8.60 24.69 14.99
CA ASN A 775 -8.15 26.08 14.91
C ASN A 775 -7.71 26.70 16.24
N GLN A 776 -7.91 26.03 17.38
CA GLN A 776 -7.63 26.60 18.69
C GLN A 776 -6.16 27.00 18.84
N VAL A 777 -5.92 28.23 19.31
CA VAL A 777 -4.59 28.71 19.68
C VAL A 777 -4.25 28.21 21.10
N THR A 778 -3.09 27.59 21.27
CA THR A 778 -2.59 27.18 22.59
C THR A 778 -1.27 27.87 22.95
N PRO A 779 -0.91 27.98 24.24
CA PRO A 779 0.38 28.56 24.63
C PRO A 779 1.59 27.80 24.08
N GLU A 780 1.50 26.47 24.03
CA GLU A 780 2.56 25.54 23.63
C GLU A 780 2.77 25.51 22.11
N PHE A 781 1.69 25.28 21.35
CA PHE A 781 1.75 25.04 19.90
C PHE A 781 1.28 26.21 19.04
N LYS A 782 0.82 27.31 19.66
CA LYS A 782 0.24 28.50 19.00
C LYS A 782 -0.97 28.10 18.14
N GLU A 783 -1.12 28.67 16.95
CA GLU A 783 -2.19 28.33 15.99
C GLU A 783 -2.24 26.82 15.72
N HIS A 784 -3.45 26.29 15.51
CA HIS A 784 -3.68 24.85 15.37
C HIS A 784 -3.19 24.04 16.57
N GLY A 785 -3.20 24.63 17.76
CA GLY A 785 -2.45 24.13 18.90
C GLY A 785 -2.93 22.79 19.45
N GLN A 786 -4.25 22.54 19.47
CA GLN A 786 -4.75 21.23 19.93
C GLN A 786 -4.52 20.12 18.91
N ILE A 787 -4.77 20.39 17.63
CA ILE A 787 -4.51 19.39 16.59
C ILE A 787 -3.01 19.07 16.45
N LYS A 788 -2.14 20.07 16.61
CA LYS A 788 -0.67 19.86 16.70
C LYS A 788 -0.28 18.95 17.85
N LYS A 789 -0.87 19.16 19.04
CA LYS A 789 -0.64 18.31 20.21
C LYS A 789 -1.13 16.88 19.96
N PHE A 790 -2.29 16.72 19.33
CA PHE A 790 -2.80 15.40 18.95
C PHE A 790 -1.86 14.68 17.98
N PHE A 791 -1.37 15.36 16.94
CA PHE A 791 -0.42 14.77 15.99
C PHE A 791 0.94 14.47 16.62
N ASP A 792 1.49 15.35 17.48
CA ASP A 792 2.74 15.09 18.20
C ASP A 792 2.69 13.78 19.00
N LEU A 793 1.60 13.57 19.76
CA LEU A 793 1.42 12.36 20.57
C LEU A 793 1.35 11.07 19.74
N ILE A 794 0.83 11.14 18.51
CA ILE A 794 0.83 10.02 17.57
C ILE A 794 2.26 9.78 17.06
N LEU A 795 2.93 10.82 16.58
CA LEU A 795 4.14 10.71 15.77
C LEU A 795 5.42 10.50 16.58
N ARG A 796 5.52 11.06 17.79
CA ARG A 796 6.77 11.11 18.58
C ARG A 796 7.25 9.76 19.12
N ASN A 797 6.46 8.70 19.01
CA ASN A 797 6.84 7.35 19.46
C ASN A 797 7.04 6.36 18.30
N SER A 798 7.07 6.85 17.05
CA SER A 798 7.16 6.02 15.85
C SER A 798 5.97 5.04 15.73
N ALA A 799 6.09 3.99 14.91
CA ALA A 799 4.95 3.18 14.45
C ALA A 799 4.39 2.17 15.47
N LEU A 800 3.98 2.67 16.64
CA LEU A 800 3.40 1.89 17.72
C LEU A 800 2.18 1.05 17.25
N PRO A 801 1.95 -0.13 17.86
CA PRO A 801 0.69 -0.83 17.69
C PRO A 801 -0.47 0.03 18.21
N MET A 802 -1.64 -0.05 17.57
CA MET A 802 -2.76 0.86 17.81
C MET A 802 -3.17 0.97 19.29
N GLY A 803 -3.23 -0.15 20.01
CA GLY A 803 -3.60 -0.16 21.44
C GLY A 803 -2.64 0.64 22.34
N ALA A 804 -1.34 0.73 21.99
CA ALA A 804 -0.39 1.54 22.74
C ALA A 804 -0.62 3.05 22.52
N ILE A 805 -1.07 3.44 21.33
CA ILE A 805 -1.43 4.83 21.01
C ILE A 805 -2.71 5.22 21.72
N GLU A 806 -3.71 4.35 21.71
CA GLU A 806 -4.95 4.58 22.45
C GLU A 806 -4.67 4.80 23.94
N GLU A 807 -3.74 4.03 24.52
CA GLU A 807 -3.34 4.19 25.91
C GLU A 807 -2.66 5.54 26.18
N ILE A 808 -1.76 6.00 25.31
CA ILE A 808 -1.19 7.36 25.42
C ILE A 808 -2.33 8.39 25.48
N MET A 809 -3.25 8.32 24.51
CA MET A 809 -4.32 9.30 24.39
C MET A 809 -5.27 9.27 25.58
N LYS A 810 -5.63 8.07 26.08
CA LYS A 810 -6.43 7.88 27.31
C LYS A 810 -5.78 8.57 28.51
N ARG A 811 -4.48 8.37 28.71
CA ARG A 811 -3.77 8.96 29.85
C ARG A 811 -3.62 10.47 29.74
N VAL A 812 -3.39 11.00 28.54
CA VAL A 812 -3.23 12.45 28.31
C VAL A 812 -4.56 13.21 28.43
N TYR A 813 -5.64 12.67 27.89
CA TYR A 813 -6.93 13.36 27.79
C TYR A 813 -8.00 12.87 28.79
N GLY A 814 -7.74 11.76 29.50
CA GLY A 814 -8.69 11.16 30.44
C GLY A 814 -9.97 10.65 29.76
N ILE A 815 -9.86 10.15 28.53
CA ILE A 815 -10.99 9.63 27.73
C ILE A 815 -11.40 8.21 28.14
#